data_AF-A0AAN7Q3D9-F1
#
_entry.id   AF-A0AAN7Q3D9-F1
#
_cell.length_a   1.000
_cell.length_b   1.000
_cell.length_c   1.000
_cell.angle_alpha   90.00
_cell.angle_beta   90.00
_cell.angle_gamma   90.00
#
_symmetry.space_group_name_H-M   'P 1'
#
loop_
_entity.id
_entity.type
_entity.pdbx_description
1 polymer ?
#
loop_
_entity_poly.entity_id
_entity_poly.type
_entity_poly.pdbx_seq_one_letter_code
_entity_poly.pdbx_strand_id
1 'polypeptide(L)'
;MASPVSLQRSPLSSSPASPLQRLSTFKTSDTGASGLAVAGITPASSALDTFGNDPIFSAFLSPSFSSTSFSSAALSSGSPASTAEKLHNAIRLLESQLRSEVLSRHHDLLSQLSSLKSAEHSLSTVRSAVSSLQSSVRRIRSELSEPYASIRFKSLQLSNLHRATELLQHTIRVLRLSKKLRDMAPDQIIDLEKFDLAKAAQLHCEILSLCDEYGLTGIEAIDEELKYVSEIGDKTRSEAMKVLERGMEGLNQAEVGTGLQVFYNLGELKLTVEQLVNKYKAIGVKSITTALDMKAISSSGGGGYGPGGVRGSGTPQIGGGAKAREALWKRMESCMDKLYSVVVAVWHLQRVLSKKRDPFTHVLLIEEVIQEEGPVLTDRVWEALVKVFAGQMKSAFTASSFVKEIFTTGYPKLITMVENLLERISRDTDVKGILPAISTEGNDQMVSAIEIFQIAYLTLCLGRLSDLVNNLFPVSSRGTFPSKEHISRIVSRIQEEIEAVQFDGRLTLLVLREIGKSLLLLAERAEYQISTGPEARQVTAPATTAQLKNFTICQHLQEMHTRISSLMKGLPAVAADVLSPSLGAVYGVACDSVTPLFQAMLERLESCILQIHEQKLGVLDAAMDNNKSAYMEDLQKSILHFRSEFLSRLLPPSNTAAAGTETICTHLVRNMASRVLSFFIRHASLIRPLSESGKLRLARDMAELELAVSQNLFKVEQLGAPYRALRAFRPLIFLETSQLGASPLLQDLPLNVILHHLYTRGTEELQSPVQRNRLTPLQYSLWLDSQGEDQIWKGIKVTLDDYAAKVRARGDKEFSPVYPLMLQLGSSLTNTSLSLNQ
;
A
#
# COMPACT_ATOMS: atom_id res chain seq x y z
N MET A 1 -51.31 -4.22 31.69
CA MET A 1 -51.89 -5.25 32.58
C MET A 1 -50.76 -6.18 33.03
N ALA A 2 -50.60 -6.30 34.35
CA ALA A 2 -49.82 -7.26 35.15
C ALA A 2 -48.34 -7.56 34.76
N SER A 3 -47.43 -7.04 35.59
CA SER A 3 -45.98 -7.36 35.64
C SER A 3 -45.67 -8.30 36.82
N PRO A 4 -44.58 -9.09 36.75
CA PRO A 4 -43.73 -9.40 37.90
C PRO A 4 -42.26 -9.01 37.62
N VAL A 5 -41.73 -8.01 38.35
CA VAL A 5 -40.75 -8.13 39.46
C VAL A 5 -39.44 -8.82 39.09
N SER A 6 -38.47 -7.98 38.76
CA SER A 6 -37.05 -8.24 38.54
C SER A 6 -36.24 -8.06 39.84
N LEU A 7 -35.45 -9.06 40.23
CA LEU A 7 -34.47 -9.00 41.32
C LEU A 7 -33.15 -8.43 40.80
N GLN A 8 -32.76 -7.28 41.33
CA GLN A 8 -31.54 -6.56 41.02
C GLN A 8 -30.51 -6.83 42.13
N ARG A 9 -29.33 -7.33 41.75
CA ARG A 9 -28.14 -7.48 42.61
C ARG A 9 -27.38 -6.15 42.69
N SER A 10 -26.98 -5.76 43.89
CA SER A 10 -25.87 -4.84 44.19
C SER A 10 -25.45 -5.02 45.67
N PRO A 11 -24.35 -4.42 46.17
CA PRO A 11 -23.08 -5.13 46.37
C PRO A 11 -22.60 -5.16 47.84
N LEU A 12 -21.50 -5.89 48.04
CA LEU A 12 -20.72 -6.05 49.28
C LEU A 12 -20.32 -4.73 49.94
N SER A 13 -20.59 -4.59 51.25
CA SER A 13 -19.64 -4.03 52.23
C SER A 13 -20.07 -4.31 53.68
N SER A 14 -19.06 -4.35 54.55
CA SER A 14 -19.04 -4.19 56.02
C SER A 14 -19.44 -5.36 56.95
N SER A 15 -18.41 -5.86 57.65
CA SER A 15 -18.47 -6.54 58.95
C SER A 15 -19.26 -5.72 59.97
N PRO A 16 -19.92 -6.36 60.96
CA PRO A 16 -19.30 -6.38 62.30
C PRO A 16 -19.62 -7.61 63.20
N ALA A 17 -18.72 -7.79 64.16
CA ALA A 17 -18.90 -8.21 65.56
C ALA A 17 -19.80 -9.40 65.96
N SER A 18 -19.14 -10.35 66.62
CA SER A 18 -19.64 -11.44 67.46
C SER A 18 -20.53 -10.97 68.64
N PRO A 19 -21.56 -11.74 69.04
CA PRO A 19 -22.19 -11.59 70.34
C PRO A 19 -21.95 -12.84 71.22
N LEU A 20 -20.83 -12.84 71.96
CA LEU A 20 -20.72 -13.58 73.21
C LEU A 20 -21.31 -12.70 74.31
N GLN A 21 -22.53 -13.00 74.77
CA GLN A 21 -23.02 -12.54 76.07
C GLN A 21 -24.26 -13.35 76.46
N ARG A 22 -24.11 -14.27 77.40
CA ARG A 22 -25.10 -14.55 78.45
C ARG A 22 -24.44 -15.37 79.55
N LEU A 23 -24.65 -14.92 80.79
CA LEU A 23 -24.30 -15.52 82.08
C LEU A 23 -22.99 -15.04 82.74
N SER A 24 -23.01 -13.79 83.21
CA SER A 24 -22.20 -13.32 84.34
C SER A 24 -23.03 -12.36 85.20
N THR A 25 -23.72 -12.89 86.21
CA THR A 25 -24.34 -12.10 87.28
C THR A 25 -24.23 -12.87 88.59
N PHE A 26 -23.09 -12.75 89.28
CA PHE A 26 -23.02 -12.92 90.73
C PHE A 26 -22.95 -11.52 91.33
N LYS A 27 -24.05 -11.12 91.97
CA LYS A 27 -24.16 -9.91 92.79
C LYS A 27 -24.03 -10.37 94.23
N THR A 28 -22.91 -10.03 94.85
CA THR A 28 -22.65 -10.14 96.28
C THR A 28 -23.45 -9.05 97.00
N SER A 29 -24.25 -9.43 97.99
CA SER A 29 -24.85 -8.51 98.95
C SER A 29 -24.41 -8.90 100.36
N ASP A 30 -23.88 -7.91 101.04
CA ASP A 30 -23.44 -7.90 102.43
C ASP A 30 -24.48 -8.41 103.43
N THR A 31 -23.99 -9.10 104.45
CA THR A 31 -24.55 -9.07 105.81
C THR A 31 -23.37 -9.08 106.78
N GLY A 32 -23.37 -8.10 107.69
CA GLY A 32 -22.23 -7.76 108.54
C GLY A 32 -22.09 -8.63 109.79
N ALA A 33 -20.94 -8.48 110.45
CA ALA A 33 -20.84 -7.94 111.81
C ALA A 33 -19.49 -8.32 112.46
N SER A 34 -18.67 -7.29 112.66
CA SER A 34 -17.87 -6.97 113.84
C SER A 34 -17.35 -8.07 114.77
N GLY A 35 -16.02 -8.15 114.89
CA GLY A 35 -15.31 -8.70 116.06
C GLY A 35 -14.83 -7.59 117.00
N LEU A 36 -15.02 -7.81 118.32
CA LEU A 36 -14.51 -7.01 119.44
C LEU A 36 -13.65 -7.93 120.34
N ALA A 37 -12.33 -7.67 120.34
CA ALA A 37 -11.42 -7.45 121.48
C ALA A 37 -11.40 -8.34 122.78
N VAL A 38 -10.16 -8.75 123.17
CA VAL A 38 -9.52 -8.69 124.54
C VAL A 38 -9.81 -9.87 125.52
N ALA A 39 -8.94 -10.39 126.42
CA ALA A 39 -7.53 -10.22 126.89
C ALA A 39 -7.08 -11.48 127.71
N GLY A 40 -5.78 -11.62 128.01
CA GLY A 40 -5.17 -12.74 128.75
C GLY A 40 -5.05 -12.61 130.29
N ILE A 41 -4.26 -13.51 130.93
CA ILE A 41 -3.38 -13.34 132.13
C ILE A 41 -2.68 -14.67 132.51
N THR A 42 -1.53 -14.49 133.19
CA THR A 42 -0.33 -15.28 133.57
C THR A 42 -0.43 -16.33 134.71
N PRO A 43 0.61 -17.20 134.90
CA PRO A 43 0.59 -18.40 135.77
C PRO A 43 1.28 -18.25 137.14
N ALA A 44 1.07 -19.18 138.08
CA ALA A 44 1.82 -19.29 139.33
C ALA A 44 2.35 -20.72 139.62
N SER A 45 3.57 -20.75 140.18
CA SER A 45 4.51 -21.84 140.53
C SER A 45 3.97 -23.16 141.10
N SER A 46 4.55 -24.30 140.66
CA SER A 46 4.13 -25.67 141.01
C SER A 46 5.12 -26.47 141.87
N ALA A 47 4.55 -27.16 142.86
CA ALA A 47 5.05 -28.02 143.94
C ALA A 47 6.08 -29.15 143.64
N LEU A 48 6.63 -29.26 142.43
CA LEU A 48 7.59 -30.32 142.08
C LEU A 48 8.89 -30.21 142.89
N ASP A 49 9.33 -28.99 143.21
CA ASP A 49 10.53 -28.74 144.00
C ASP A 49 10.38 -29.17 145.48
N THR A 50 9.16 -29.24 146.00
CA THR A 50 8.90 -29.60 147.40
C THR A 50 9.03 -31.11 147.64
N PHE A 51 8.81 -31.93 146.61
CA PHE A 51 8.96 -33.39 146.68
C PHE A 51 10.41 -33.88 146.64
N GLY A 52 11.34 -33.06 146.11
CA GLY A 52 12.76 -33.42 146.01
C GLY A 52 13.51 -33.52 147.35
N ASN A 53 12.96 -32.95 148.44
CA ASN A 53 13.67 -32.81 149.72
C ASN A 53 13.38 -33.90 150.77
N ASP A 54 12.41 -34.81 150.59
CA ASP A 54 12.12 -35.90 151.56
C ASP A 54 12.83 -37.21 151.14
N PRO A 55 13.62 -37.86 152.02
CA PRO A 55 14.37 -39.08 151.69
C PRO A 55 13.49 -40.29 151.28
N ILE A 56 12.19 -40.26 151.54
CA ILE A 56 11.24 -41.30 151.07
C ILE A 56 10.72 -40.99 149.65
N PHE A 57 10.54 -39.71 149.30
CA PHE A 57 9.94 -39.30 148.01
C PHE A 57 10.98 -39.14 146.89
N SER A 58 12.25 -38.89 147.22
CA SER A 58 13.33 -38.80 146.23
C SER A 58 13.56 -40.12 145.49
N ALA A 59 13.26 -41.27 146.12
CA ALA A 59 13.33 -42.58 145.49
C ALA A 59 12.38 -42.72 144.28
N PHE A 60 11.22 -42.04 144.29
CA PHE A 60 10.21 -42.09 143.20
C PHE A 60 10.54 -41.15 142.03
N LEU A 61 11.41 -40.16 142.25
CA LEU A 61 11.90 -39.26 141.21
C LEU A 61 13.14 -39.83 140.51
N SER A 62 13.70 -40.94 141.00
CA SER A 62 14.81 -41.63 140.34
C SER A 62 14.33 -42.41 139.11
N PRO A 63 14.98 -42.25 137.94
CA PRO A 63 14.64 -43.00 136.72
C PRO A 63 14.93 -44.51 136.81
N SER A 64 15.63 -44.98 137.85
CA SER A 64 15.97 -46.40 138.09
C SER A 64 15.18 -47.02 139.27
N PHE A 65 14.00 -46.50 139.56
CA PHE A 65 13.14 -47.01 140.64
C PHE A 65 12.70 -48.47 140.38
N SER A 66 13.11 -49.38 141.26
CA SER A 66 12.72 -50.78 141.26
C SER A 66 11.81 -51.09 142.46
N SER A 67 10.59 -51.56 142.16
CA SER A 67 9.59 -51.91 143.18
C SER A 67 10.09 -53.00 144.12
N THR A 68 10.92 -53.92 143.65
CA THR A 68 11.39 -55.05 144.47
C THR A 68 12.47 -54.64 145.47
N SER A 69 13.40 -53.75 145.07
CA SER A 69 14.48 -53.28 145.96
C SER A 69 13.98 -52.33 147.04
N PHE A 70 13.01 -51.48 146.71
CA PHE A 70 12.37 -50.57 147.67
C PHE A 70 11.58 -51.36 148.72
N SER A 71 10.79 -52.36 148.28
CA SER A 71 10.07 -53.25 149.19
C SER A 71 11.00 -54.09 150.08
N SER A 72 12.16 -54.55 149.58
CA SER A 72 13.11 -55.34 150.38
C SER A 72 13.87 -54.52 151.44
N ALA A 73 14.27 -53.28 151.12
CA ALA A 73 14.92 -52.39 152.08
C ALA A 73 13.95 -51.94 153.19
N ALA A 74 12.68 -51.73 152.84
CA ALA A 74 11.63 -51.45 153.82
C ALA A 74 11.34 -52.65 154.74
N LEU A 75 11.46 -53.87 154.21
CA LEU A 75 11.29 -55.11 154.99
C LEU A 75 12.48 -55.37 155.93
N SER A 76 13.71 -55.01 155.55
CA SER A 76 14.89 -55.20 156.41
C SER A 76 15.03 -54.13 157.50
N SER A 77 14.48 -52.93 157.33
CA SER A 77 14.52 -51.86 158.34
C SER A 77 13.46 -51.98 159.44
N GLY A 78 12.67 -53.06 159.45
CA GLY A 78 11.74 -53.38 160.53
C GLY A 78 10.51 -52.48 160.64
N SER A 79 10.16 -51.68 159.61
CA SER A 79 8.96 -50.84 159.68
C SER A 79 8.41 -50.42 158.30
N PRO A 80 7.51 -51.22 157.70
CA PRO A 80 6.86 -50.91 156.41
C PRO A 80 5.60 -50.02 156.50
N ALA A 81 5.07 -49.73 157.70
CA ALA A 81 3.79 -49.00 157.84
C ALA A 81 3.92 -47.47 157.67
N SER A 82 5.05 -46.86 158.03
CA SER A 82 5.20 -45.40 158.01
C SER A 82 5.42 -44.80 156.61
N THR A 83 5.88 -45.61 155.65
CA THR A 83 6.18 -45.16 154.28
C THR A 83 4.93 -45.06 153.40
N ALA A 84 3.91 -45.89 153.65
CA ALA A 84 2.66 -45.88 152.88
C ALA A 84 1.77 -44.66 153.18
N GLU A 85 1.72 -44.22 154.43
CA GLU A 85 0.87 -43.10 154.86
C GLU A 85 1.35 -41.75 154.29
N LYS A 86 2.67 -41.58 154.17
CA LYS A 86 3.30 -40.41 153.55
C LYS A 86 2.94 -40.26 152.06
N LEU A 87 2.88 -41.35 151.28
CA LEU A 87 2.53 -41.31 149.84
C LEU A 87 1.09 -40.87 149.56
N HIS A 88 0.15 -41.22 150.44
CA HIS A 88 -1.26 -40.91 150.22
C HIS A 88 -1.56 -39.40 150.29
N ASN A 89 -0.85 -38.68 151.16
CA ASN A 89 -1.02 -37.23 151.30
C ASN A 89 -0.50 -36.44 150.09
N ALA A 90 0.53 -36.93 149.40
CA ALA A 90 1.11 -36.27 148.22
C ALA A 90 0.20 -36.28 146.99
N ILE A 91 -0.49 -37.40 146.74
CA ILE A 91 -1.39 -37.58 145.59
C ILE A 91 -2.57 -36.60 145.67
N ARG A 92 -3.08 -36.36 146.88
CA ARG A 92 -4.22 -35.47 147.11
C ARG A 92 -3.93 -34.01 146.78
N LEU A 93 -2.69 -33.55 146.95
CA LEU A 93 -2.29 -32.18 146.66
C LEU A 93 -2.27 -31.90 145.15
N LEU A 94 -1.83 -32.88 144.34
CA LEU A 94 -1.73 -32.79 142.88
C LEU A 94 -3.10 -32.75 142.17
N GLU A 95 -4.07 -33.54 142.63
CA GLU A 95 -5.41 -33.58 142.01
C GLU A 95 -6.19 -32.25 142.15
N SER A 96 -5.98 -31.51 143.24
CA SER A 96 -6.67 -30.24 143.49
C SER A 96 -6.27 -29.16 142.47
N GLN A 97 -4.98 -29.04 142.18
CA GLN A 97 -4.47 -28.00 141.29
C GLN A 97 -4.76 -28.28 139.81
N LEU A 98 -4.85 -29.55 139.40
CA LEU A 98 -5.18 -29.92 138.01
C LEU A 98 -6.64 -29.55 137.66
N ARG A 99 -7.55 -29.54 138.65
CA ARG A 99 -8.95 -29.15 138.45
C ARG A 99 -9.15 -27.66 138.20
N SER A 100 -8.35 -26.77 138.79
CA SER A 100 -8.54 -25.31 138.62
C SER A 100 -8.14 -24.82 137.22
N GLU A 101 -7.09 -25.39 136.64
CA GLU A 101 -6.58 -24.98 135.33
C GLU A 101 -7.57 -25.34 134.19
N VAL A 102 -8.16 -26.55 134.26
CA VAL A 102 -9.10 -27.08 133.25
C VAL A 102 -10.40 -26.29 133.17
N LEU A 103 -10.89 -25.74 134.30
CA LEU A 103 -12.13 -24.98 134.34
C LEU A 103 -12.01 -23.60 133.68
N SER A 104 -10.81 -23.01 133.61
CA SER A 104 -10.62 -21.64 133.10
C SER A 104 -10.70 -21.49 131.57
N ARG A 105 -10.46 -22.56 130.78
CA ARG A 105 -10.33 -22.48 129.31
C ARG A 105 -11.45 -23.18 128.49
N HIS A 106 -12.56 -23.58 129.12
CA HIS A 106 -13.57 -24.44 128.47
C HIS A 106 -14.48 -23.72 127.45
N HIS A 107 -14.73 -22.42 127.62
CA HIS A 107 -15.73 -21.69 126.81
C HIS A 107 -15.24 -21.36 125.38
N ASP A 108 -13.97 -20.98 125.24
CA ASP A 108 -13.39 -20.60 123.94
C ASP A 108 -13.31 -21.79 122.97
N LEU A 109 -13.01 -22.99 123.48
CA LEU A 109 -12.93 -24.23 122.71
C LEU A 109 -14.27 -24.65 122.08
N LEU A 110 -15.41 -24.36 122.73
CA LEU A 110 -16.73 -24.70 122.20
C LEU A 110 -17.17 -23.78 121.05
N SER A 111 -16.78 -22.50 121.06
CA SER A 111 -17.17 -21.54 120.03
C SER A 111 -16.55 -21.86 118.66
N GLN A 112 -15.25 -22.19 118.62
CA GLN A 112 -14.52 -22.53 117.40
C GLN A 112 -15.00 -23.85 116.77
N LEU A 113 -15.50 -24.78 117.58
CA LEU A 113 -16.02 -26.07 117.12
C LEU A 113 -17.37 -25.91 116.38
N SER A 114 -18.18 -24.93 116.79
CA SER A 114 -19.50 -24.66 116.19
C SER A 114 -19.42 -24.00 114.81
N SER A 115 -18.51 -23.04 114.61
CA SER A 115 -18.33 -22.34 113.33
C SER A 115 -17.73 -23.24 112.25
N LEU A 116 -16.79 -24.12 112.64
CA LEU A 116 -16.23 -25.14 111.76
C LEU A 116 -17.32 -26.07 111.20
N LYS A 117 -18.25 -26.50 112.07
CA LYS A 117 -19.37 -27.38 111.69
C LYS A 117 -20.34 -26.71 110.71
N SER A 118 -20.60 -25.41 110.84
CA SER A 118 -21.45 -24.65 109.91
C SER A 118 -20.81 -24.48 108.52
N ALA A 119 -19.50 -24.22 108.48
CA ALA A 119 -18.75 -24.14 107.23
C ALA A 119 -18.70 -25.49 106.50
N GLU A 120 -18.51 -26.58 107.23
CA GLU A 120 -18.54 -27.95 106.71
C GLU A 120 -19.90 -28.29 106.06
N HIS A 121 -21.00 -27.89 106.69
CA HIS A 121 -22.35 -28.09 106.14
C HIS A 121 -22.58 -27.31 104.84
N SER A 122 -22.14 -26.05 104.77
CA SER A 122 -22.26 -25.23 103.55
C SER A 122 -21.43 -25.81 102.39
N LEU A 123 -20.21 -26.26 102.68
CA LEU A 123 -19.35 -26.96 101.71
C LEU A 123 -19.99 -28.26 101.21
N SER A 124 -20.63 -29.03 102.08
CA SER A 124 -21.35 -30.25 101.70
C SER A 124 -22.51 -29.97 100.74
N THR A 125 -23.24 -28.87 100.96
CA THR A 125 -24.38 -28.47 100.13
C THR A 125 -23.93 -28.01 98.75
N VAL A 126 -22.87 -27.19 98.66
CA VAL A 126 -22.29 -26.77 97.39
C VAL A 126 -21.73 -27.98 96.62
N ARG A 127 -21.06 -28.90 97.31
CA ARG A 127 -20.56 -30.13 96.69
C ARG A 127 -21.69 -30.99 96.10
N SER A 128 -22.83 -31.06 96.78
CA SER A 128 -24.04 -31.74 96.30
C SER A 128 -24.68 -31.03 95.10
N ALA A 129 -24.78 -29.70 95.12
CA ALA A 129 -25.30 -28.93 93.99
C ALA A 129 -24.42 -29.07 92.73
N VAL A 130 -23.10 -29.05 92.90
CA VAL A 130 -22.13 -29.26 91.80
C VAL A 130 -22.24 -30.67 91.24
N SER A 131 -22.38 -31.70 92.08
CA SER A 131 -22.54 -33.07 91.60
C SER A 131 -23.85 -33.26 90.82
N SER A 132 -24.94 -32.62 91.26
CA SER A 132 -26.24 -32.60 90.57
C SER A 132 -26.21 -31.84 89.23
N LEU A 133 -25.48 -30.73 89.16
CA LEU A 133 -25.28 -30.01 87.89
C LEU A 133 -24.44 -30.84 86.92
N GLN A 134 -23.37 -31.48 87.39
CA GLN A 134 -22.56 -32.37 86.57
C GLN A 134 -23.37 -33.56 86.03
N SER A 135 -24.25 -34.15 86.84
CA SER A 135 -25.11 -35.24 86.38
C SER A 135 -26.14 -34.74 85.34
N SER A 136 -26.74 -33.57 85.54
CA SER A 136 -27.68 -32.96 84.60
C SER A 136 -27.02 -32.62 83.26
N VAL A 137 -25.81 -32.05 83.28
CA VAL A 137 -25.04 -31.76 82.05
C VAL A 137 -24.62 -33.05 81.34
N ARG A 138 -24.17 -34.08 82.07
CA ARG A 138 -23.87 -35.39 81.47
C ARG A 138 -25.13 -36.00 80.83
N ARG A 139 -26.29 -35.87 81.47
CA ARG A 139 -27.57 -36.34 80.97
C ARG A 139 -28.02 -35.59 79.72
N ILE A 140 -27.95 -34.26 79.71
CA ILE A 140 -28.24 -33.43 78.53
C ILE A 140 -27.28 -33.77 77.39
N ARG A 141 -25.99 -33.96 77.70
CA ARG A 141 -24.98 -34.39 76.72
C ARG A 141 -25.32 -35.76 76.13
N SER A 142 -25.72 -36.73 76.95
CA SER A 142 -26.14 -38.04 76.44
C SER A 142 -27.42 -37.93 75.60
N GLU A 143 -28.44 -37.21 76.09
CA GLU A 143 -29.74 -37.05 75.42
C GLU A 143 -29.66 -36.25 74.12
N LEU A 144 -28.68 -35.33 73.96
CA LEU A 144 -28.46 -34.57 72.71
C LEU A 144 -27.47 -35.26 71.75
N SER A 145 -26.53 -36.04 72.26
CA SER A 145 -25.50 -36.66 71.43
C SER A 145 -26.08 -37.66 70.42
N GLU A 146 -27.05 -38.46 70.84
CA GLU A 146 -27.70 -39.47 69.99
C GLU A 146 -28.60 -38.83 68.90
N PRO A 147 -29.49 -37.85 69.19
CA PRO A 147 -30.23 -37.12 68.16
C PRO A 147 -29.32 -36.38 67.19
N TYR A 148 -28.24 -35.73 67.65
CA TYR A 148 -27.29 -35.05 66.77
C TYR A 148 -26.58 -36.05 65.83
N ALA A 149 -26.13 -37.18 66.37
CA ALA A 149 -25.54 -38.26 65.56
C ALA A 149 -26.55 -38.79 64.54
N SER A 150 -27.82 -38.98 64.94
CA SER A 150 -28.90 -39.44 64.06
C SER A 150 -29.24 -38.42 62.96
N ILE A 151 -29.35 -37.13 63.29
CA ILE A 151 -29.59 -36.06 62.30
C ILE A 151 -28.42 -35.94 61.34
N ARG A 152 -27.17 -36.00 61.83
CA ARG A 152 -25.98 -35.98 60.99
C ARG A 152 -25.96 -37.18 60.04
N PHE A 153 -26.28 -38.38 60.56
CA PHE A 153 -26.37 -39.58 59.75
C PHE A 153 -27.47 -39.47 58.69
N LYS A 154 -28.68 -39.04 59.05
CA LYS A 154 -29.80 -38.88 58.10
C LYS A 154 -29.55 -37.77 57.08
N SER A 155 -28.89 -36.67 57.47
CA SER A 155 -28.50 -35.60 56.56
C SER A 155 -27.45 -36.08 55.55
N LEU A 156 -26.47 -36.85 56.01
CA LEU A 156 -25.47 -37.46 55.14
C LEU A 156 -26.11 -38.52 54.23
N GLN A 157 -27.04 -39.32 54.76
CA GLN A 157 -27.84 -40.27 53.98
C GLN A 157 -28.65 -39.56 52.90
N LEU A 158 -29.35 -38.47 53.24
CA LEU A 158 -30.15 -37.69 52.29
C LEU A 158 -29.28 -37.02 51.21
N SER A 159 -28.15 -36.43 51.61
CA SER A 159 -27.18 -35.85 50.67
C SER A 159 -26.64 -36.89 49.69
N ASN A 160 -26.27 -38.06 50.20
CA ASN A 160 -25.84 -39.18 49.36
C ASN A 160 -26.96 -39.68 48.44
N LEU A 161 -28.20 -39.75 48.92
CA LEU A 161 -29.36 -40.17 48.13
C LEU A 161 -29.65 -39.16 47.01
N HIS A 162 -29.56 -37.87 47.29
CA HIS A 162 -29.75 -36.81 46.31
C HIS A 162 -28.67 -36.86 45.22
N ARG A 163 -27.39 -36.92 45.62
CA ARG A 163 -26.26 -37.04 44.71
C ARG A 163 -26.31 -38.33 43.88
N ALA A 164 -26.73 -39.45 44.46
CA ALA A 164 -26.96 -40.69 43.73
C ALA A 164 -28.11 -40.57 42.72
N THR A 165 -29.19 -39.86 43.08
CA THR A 165 -30.33 -39.62 42.19
C THR A 165 -29.95 -38.73 41.02
N GLU A 166 -29.20 -37.64 41.27
CA GLU A 166 -28.66 -36.77 40.22
C GLU A 166 -27.76 -37.56 39.27
N LEU A 167 -26.77 -38.29 39.81
CA LEU A 167 -25.89 -39.14 39.00
C LEU A 167 -26.68 -40.16 38.16
N LEU A 168 -27.70 -40.80 38.73
CA LEU A 168 -28.56 -41.75 38.01
C LEU A 168 -29.35 -41.05 36.89
N GLN A 169 -29.92 -39.88 37.15
CA GLN A 169 -30.67 -39.11 36.15
C GLN A 169 -29.78 -38.69 34.97
N HIS A 170 -28.59 -38.17 35.27
CA HIS A 170 -27.63 -37.77 34.23
C HIS A 170 -27.09 -38.99 33.46
N THR A 171 -26.82 -40.10 34.14
CA THR A 171 -26.45 -41.39 33.51
C THR A 171 -27.54 -41.87 32.54
N ILE A 172 -28.80 -41.89 32.98
CA ILE A 172 -29.93 -42.30 32.12
C ILE A 172 -30.08 -41.36 30.91
N ARG A 173 -29.86 -40.05 31.09
CA ARG A 173 -29.90 -39.09 29.99
C ARG A 173 -28.80 -39.38 28.96
N VAL A 174 -27.56 -39.58 29.40
CA VAL A 174 -26.42 -39.93 28.53
C VAL A 174 -26.70 -41.22 27.77
N LEU A 175 -27.16 -42.27 28.44
CA LEU A 175 -27.50 -43.55 27.80
C LEU A 175 -28.62 -43.41 26.76
N ARG A 176 -29.63 -42.57 27.03
CA ARG A 176 -30.71 -42.28 26.06
C ARG A 176 -30.20 -41.52 24.84
N LEU A 177 -29.29 -40.56 25.03
CA LEU A 177 -28.68 -39.81 23.93
C LEU A 177 -27.73 -40.70 23.11
N SER A 178 -26.94 -41.54 23.76
CA SER A 178 -26.09 -42.53 23.07
C SER A 178 -26.92 -43.53 22.27
N LYS A 179 -28.05 -44.01 22.82
CA LYS A 179 -28.98 -44.87 22.09
C LYS A 179 -29.55 -44.17 20.86
N LYS A 180 -29.96 -42.90 20.97
CA LYS A 180 -30.41 -42.12 19.80
C LYS A 180 -29.31 -41.97 18.76
N LEU A 181 -28.06 -41.74 19.16
CA LEU A 181 -26.91 -41.68 18.25
C LEU A 181 -26.71 -43.04 17.54
N ARG A 182 -26.89 -44.15 18.24
CA ARG A 182 -26.80 -45.51 17.71
C ARG A 182 -27.92 -45.83 16.72
N ASP A 183 -29.16 -45.48 17.05
CA ASP A 183 -30.32 -45.67 16.16
C ASP A 183 -30.21 -44.83 14.87
N MET A 184 -29.40 -43.77 14.88
CA MET A 184 -29.13 -42.91 13.73
C MET A 184 -27.93 -43.35 12.88
N ALA A 185 -27.02 -44.15 13.44
CA ALA A 185 -25.85 -44.65 12.72
C ALA A 185 -26.24 -45.89 11.88
N PRO A 186 -26.13 -45.86 10.54
CA PRO A 186 -26.47 -47.02 9.74
C PRO A 186 -25.43 -48.13 9.93
N ASP A 187 -25.89 -49.36 10.15
CA ASP A 187 -25.07 -50.57 10.22
C ASP A 187 -24.48 -51.00 8.85
N GLN A 188 -24.85 -50.32 7.75
CA GLN A 188 -24.44 -50.68 6.39
C GLN A 188 -24.08 -49.48 5.50
N ILE A 189 -23.12 -49.71 4.59
CA ILE A 189 -22.47 -48.75 3.67
C ILE A 189 -23.44 -48.10 2.65
N ILE A 190 -24.67 -48.60 2.51
CA ILE A 190 -25.57 -48.21 1.40
C ILE A 190 -26.47 -47.00 1.73
N ASP A 191 -26.63 -46.60 3.00
CA ASP A 191 -27.52 -45.51 3.44
C ASP A 191 -26.79 -44.21 3.88
N LEU A 192 -25.58 -43.97 3.37
CA LEU A 192 -24.75 -42.80 3.70
C LEU A 192 -25.40 -41.45 3.34
N GLU A 193 -26.32 -41.40 2.38
CA GLU A 193 -27.04 -40.17 2.00
C GLU A 193 -28.10 -39.72 3.02
N LYS A 194 -28.54 -40.61 3.92
CA LYS A 194 -29.49 -40.29 5.01
C LYS A 194 -28.81 -40.06 6.36
N PHE A 195 -27.49 -40.26 6.45
CA PHE A 195 -26.76 -40.00 7.68
C PHE A 195 -26.59 -38.50 7.86
N ASP A 196 -27.43 -37.90 8.71
CA ASP A 196 -27.38 -36.49 9.05
C ASP A 196 -26.17 -36.21 9.95
N LEU A 197 -25.01 -36.01 9.30
CA LEU A 197 -23.72 -35.73 9.93
C LEU A 197 -23.81 -34.57 10.93
N ALA A 198 -24.64 -33.56 10.66
CA ALA A 198 -24.78 -32.39 11.51
C ALA A 198 -25.49 -32.75 12.83
N LYS A 199 -26.56 -33.56 12.77
CA LYS A 199 -27.22 -34.04 13.99
C LYS A 199 -26.36 -35.03 14.77
N ALA A 200 -25.61 -35.90 14.09
CA ALA A 200 -24.68 -36.82 14.75
C ALA A 200 -23.61 -36.06 15.56
N ALA A 201 -23.02 -35.01 14.98
CA ALA A 201 -22.10 -34.12 15.70
C ALA A 201 -22.74 -33.39 16.88
N GLN A 202 -23.98 -32.91 16.73
CA GLN A 202 -24.69 -32.24 17.81
C GLN A 202 -24.93 -33.18 19.01
N LEU A 203 -25.39 -34.41 18.75
CA LEU A 203 -25.58 -35.42 19.79
C LEU A 203 -24.26 -35.83 20.45
N HIS A 204 -23.17 -35.95 19.67
CA HIS A 204 -21.84 -36.23 20.18
C HIS A 204 -21.38 -35.15 21.18
N CYS A 205 -21.49 -33.87 20.82
CA CYS A 205 -21.13 -32.78 21.72
C CYS A 205 -22.03 -32.67 22.96
N GLU A 206 -23.34 -32.88 22.82
CA GLU A 206 -24.24 -32.89 23.99
C GLU A 206 -23.90 -34.03 24.96
N ILE A 207 -23.53 -35.20 24.45
CA ILE A 207 -23.11 -36.33 25.31
C ILE A 207 -21.83 -35.98 26.07
N LEU A 208 -20.81 -35.44 25.38
CA LEU A 208 -19.55 -35.08 26.02
C LEU A 208 -19.72 -33.95 27.05
N SER A 209 -20.49 -32.91 26.73
CA SER A 209 -20.74 -31.81 27.66
C SER A 209 -21.45 -32.28 28.93
N LEU A 210 -22.41 -33.19 28.81
CA LEU A 210 -23.09 -33.79 29.96
C LEU A 210 -22.16 -34.68 30.80
N CYS A 211 -21.21 -35.36 30.17
CA CYS A 211 -20.23 -36.16 30.91
C CYS A 211 -19.27 -35.28 31.71
N ASP A 212 -18.80 -34.18 31.13
CA ASP A 212 -17.85 -33.24 31.75
C ASP A 212 -18.50 -32.38 32.85
N GLU A 213 -19.70 -31.84 32.62
CA GLU A 213 -20.42 -30.99 33.58
C GLU A 213 -20.80 -31.73 34.88
N TYR A 214 -21.15 -33.01 34.75
CA TYR A 214 -21.66 -33.82 35.87
C TYR A 214 -20.64 -34.85 36.39
N GLY A 215 -19.42 -34.87 35.86
CA GLY A 215 -18.32 -35.73 36.33
C GLY A 215 -18.68 -37.23 36.27
N LEU A 216 -19.27 -37.66 35.16
CA LEU A 216 -19.82 -39.01 34.99
C LEU A 216 -18.78 -40.08 34.62
N THR A 217 -17.53 -39.67 34.42
CA THR A 217 -16.40 -40.54 34.08
C THR A 217 -16.08 -41.50 35.22
N GLY A 218 -15.91 -42.79 34.92
CA GLY A 218 -15.65 -43.85 35.91
C GLY A 218 -16.87 -44.71 36.29
N ILE A 219 -18.02 -44.45 35.67
CA ILE A 219 -19.18 -45.34 35.70
C ILE A 219 -19.04 -46.31 34.52
N GLU A 220 -18.89 -47.62 34.77
CA GLU A 220 -18.62 -48.63 33.74
C GLU A 220 -19.58 -48.56 32.53
N ALA A 221 -20.88 -48.41 32.78
CA ALA A 221 -21.90 -48.30 31.73
C ALA A 221 -21.76 -47.05 30.85
N ILE A 222 -21.21 -45.96 31.39
CA ILE A 222 -20.93 -44.73 30.63
C ILE A 222 -19.59 -44.86 29.91
N ASP A 223 -18.58 -45.44 30.55
CA ASP A 223 -17.24 -45.62 29.96
C ASP A 223 -17.29 -46.56 28.73
N GLU A 224 -18.15 -47.58 28.73
CA GLU A 224 -18.41 -48.41 27.54
C GLU A 224 -19.07 -47.62 26.40
N GLU A 225 -20.08 -46.81 26.69
CA GLU A 225 -20.74 -45.97 25.69
C GLU A 225 -19.84 -44.82 25.20
N LEU A 226 -18.96 -44.28 26.05
CA LEU A 226 -17.99 -43.24 25.67
C LEU A 226 -16.99 -43.75 24.63
N LYS A 227 -16.57 -45.02 24.70
CA LYS A 227 -15.74 -45.63 23.63
C LYS A 227 -16.46 -45.60 22.28
N TYR A 228 -17.72 -46.01 22.27
CA TYR A 228 -18.56 -45.99 21.06
C TYR A 228 -18.81 -44.56 20.55
N VAL A 229 -19.15 -43.63 21.44
CA VAL A 229 -19.36 -42.21 21.12
C VAL A 229 -18.09 -41.57 20.55
N SER A 230 -16.91 -41.93 21.06
CA SER A 230 -15.62 -41.49 20.50
C SER A 230 -15.41 -42.02 19.09
N GLU A 231 -15.63 -43.32 18.84
CA GLU A 231 -15.48 -43.92 17.50
C GLU A 231 -16.38 -43.26 16.46
N ILE A 232 -17.61 -42.90 16.83
CA ILE A 232 -18.54 -42.17 15.95
C ILE A 232 -18.13 -40.73 15.76
N GLY A 233 -17.60 -40.09 16.80
CA GLY A 233 -16.97 -38.78 16.68
C GLY A 233 -15.85 -38.79 15.64
N ASP A 234 -14.96 -39.80 15.69
CA ASP A 234 -13.88 -39.99 14.73
C ASP A 234 -14.39 -40.24 13.30
N LYS A 235 -15.37 -41.13 13.13
CA LYS A 235 -16.01 -41.39 11.83
C LYS A 235 -16.69 -40.16 11.27
N THR A 236 -17.41 -39.42 12.11
CA THR A 236 -18.13 -38.18 11.73
C THR A 236 -17.13 -37.10 11.31
N ARG A 237 -16.03 -36.91 12.04
CA ARG A 237 -14.93 -36.01 11.65
C ARG A 237 -14.30 -36.42 10.32
N SER A 238 -14.01 -37.70 10.13
CA SER A 238 -13.40 -38.21 8.88
C SER A 238 -14.31 -37.97 7.67
N GLU A 239 -15.60 -38.31 7.78
CA GLU A 239 -16.53 -38.16 6.67
C GLU A 239 -16.89 -36.69 6.40
N ALA A 240 -17.05 -35.88 7.45
CA ALA A 240 -17.24 -34.44 7.30
C ALA A 240 -16.03 -33.76 6.62
N MET A 241 -14.81 -34.18 6.94
CA MET A 241 -13.61 -33.68 6.26
C MET A 241 -13.61 -34.05 4.77
N LYS A 242 -14.00 -35.29 4.41
CA LYS A 242 -14.11 -35.69 2.99
C LYS A 242 -15.18 -34.89 2.25
N VAL A 243 -16.35 -34.68 2.85
CA VAL A 243 -17.43 -33.86 2.26
C VAL A 243 -16.96 -32.42 2.09
N LEU A 244 -16.25 -31.87 3.08
CA LEU A 244 -15.71 -30.52 3.03
C LEU A 244 -14.64 -30.37 1.95
N GLU A 245 -13.70 -31.32 1.85
CA GLU A 245 -12.66 -31.32 0.81
C GLU A 245 -13.26 -31.45 -0.59
N ARG A 246 -14.22 -32.36 -0.79
CA ARG A 246 -14.93 -32.53 -2.06
C ARG A 246 -15.71 -31.27 -2.44
N GLY A 247 -16.40 -30.67 -1.47
CA GLY A 247 -17.12 -29.42 -1.66
C GLY A 247 -16.19 -28.26 -2.03
N MET A 248 -15.00 -28.20 -1.44
CA MET A 248 -13.99 -27.20 -1.75
C MET A 248 -13.37 -27.38 -3.14
N GLU A 249 -13.12 -28.63 -3.55
CA GLU A 249 -12.59 -28.95 -4.89
C GLU A 249 -13.63 -28.72 -6.00
N GLY A 250 -14.90 -29.06 -5.74
CA GLY A 250 -16.01 -28.87 -6.67
C GLY A 250 -16.68 -27.49 -6.61
N LEU A 251 -16.23 -26.60 -5.71
CA LEU A 251 -16.88 -25.30 -5.42
C LEU A 251 -18.38 -25.43 -5.10
N ASN A 252 -18.75 -26.52 -4.42
CA ASN A 252 -20.13 -26.85 -4.06
C ASN A 252 -20.52 -26.24 -2.71
N GLN A 253 -21.34 -25.19 -2.76
CA GLN A 253 -21.77 -24.43 -1.58
C GLN A 253 -22.50 -25.30 -0.53
N ALA A 254 -23.26 -26.32 -0.97
CA ALA A 254 -24.05 -27.16 -0.06
C ALA A 254 -23.17 -28.13 0.73
N GLU A 255 -22.20 -28.77 0.07
CA GLU A 255 -21.25 -29.69 0.72
C GLU A 255 -20.33 -28.95 1.68
N VAL A 256 -19.78 -27.80 1.27
CA VAL A 256 -18.95 -26.96 2.16
C VAL A 256 -19.77 -26.48 3.36
N GLY A 257 -21.00 -26.02 3.12
CA GLY A 257 -21.88 -25.59 4.20
C GLY A 257 -22.27 -26.72 5.16
N THR A 258 -22.38 -27.96 4.67
CA THR A 258 -22.70 -29.13 5.50
C THR A 258 -21.48 -29.51 6.35
N GLY A 259 -20.30 -29.64 5.73
CA GLY A 259 -19.06 -29.93 6.45
C GLY A 259 -18.74 -28.90 7.55
N LEU A 260 -18.86 -27.60 7.23
CA LEU A 260 -18.64 -26.54 8.23
C LEU A 260 -19.64 -26.60 9.39
N GLN A 261 -20.91 -26.94 9.13
CA GLN A 261 -21.90 -27.08 10.21
C GLN A 261 -21.55 -28.25 11.14
N VAL A 262 -21.02 -29.35 10.60
CA VAL A 262 -20.59 -30.49 11.43
C VAL A 262 -19.45 -30.07 12.36
N PHE A 263 -18.43 -29.37 11.85
CA PHE A 263 -17.31 -28.90 12.69
C PHE A 263 -17.70 -27.78 13.66
N TYR A 264 -18.69 -26.95 13.32
CA TYR A 264 -19.31 -26.02 14.27
C TYR A 264 -19.96 -26.76 15.43
N ASN A 265 -20.80 -27.75 15.13
CA ASN A 265 -21.49 -28.55 16.14
C ASN A 265 -20.52 -29.37 17.01
N LEU A 266 -19.32 -29.70 16.50
CA LEU A 266 -18.24 -30.36 17.24
C LEU A 266 -17.38 -29.40 18.08
N GLY A 267 -17.55 -28.08 17.95
CA GLY A 267 -16.70 -27.07 18.61
C GLY A 267 -15.28 -26.96 18.04
N GLU A 268 -15.04 -27.50 16.84
CA GLU A 268 -13.70 -27.56 16.22
C GLU A 268 -13.57 -26.66 14.96
N LEU A 269 -14.59 -25.86 14.63
CA LEU A 269 -14.67 -25.08 13.39
C LEU A 269 -13.40 -24.27 13.10
N LYS A 270 -12.91 -23.51 14.08
CA LYS A 270 -11.74 -22.65 13.92
C LYS A 270 -10.49 -23.44 13.54
N LEU A 271 -10.23 -24.55 14.23
CA LEU A 271 -9.08 -25.42 13.96
C LEU A 271 -9.17 -26.02 12.55
N THR A 272 -10.35 -26.50 12.15
CA THR A 272 -10.55 -27.10 10.81
C THR A 272 -10.36 -26.07 9.70
N VAL A 273 -10.90 -24.86 9.85
CA VAL A 273 -10.72 -23.78 8.86
C VAL A 273 -9.25 -23.38 8.77
N GLU A 274 -8.54 -23.22 9.89
CA GLU A 274 -7.11 -22.93 9.90
C GLU A 274 -6.28 -24.05 9.21
N GLN A 275 -6.62 -25.32 9.45
CA GLN A 275 -5.97 -26.46 8.78
C GLN A 275 -6.20 -26.43 7.26
N LEU A 276 -7.42 -26.15 6.80
CA LEU A 276 -7.74 -26.03 5.38
C LEU A 276 -7.01 -24.86 4.72
N VAL A 277 -7.04 -23.68 5.34
CA VAL A 277 -6.32 -22.49 4.86
C VAL A 277 -4.82 -22.78 4.74
N ASN A 278 -4.23 -23.44 5.76
CA ASN A 278 -2.83 -23.84 5.73
C ASN A 278 -2.53 -24.90 4.66
N LYS A 279 -3.43 -25.86 4.43
CA LYS A 279 -3.33 -26.86 3.34
C LYS A 279 -3.28 -26.18 1.98
N TYR A 280 -4.24 -25.29 1.69
CA TYR A 280 -4.33 -24.56 0.41
C TYR A 280 -3.15 -23.61 0.21
N LYS A 281 -2.72 -22.91 1.26
CA LYS A 281 -1.48 -22.10 1.28
C LYS A 281 -0.26 -22.96 0.92
N ALA A 282 -0.09 -24.11 1.55
CA ALA A 282 1.03 -25.02 1.29
C ALA A 282 1.03 -25.54 -0.16
N ILE A 283 -0.14 -25.85 -0.72
CA ILE A 283 -0.30 -26.27 -2.11
C ILE A 283 0.17 -25.15 -3.07
N GLY A 284 -0.27 -23.91 -2.86
CA GLY A 284 0.13 -22.77 -3.69
C GLY A 284 1.63 -22.46 -3.57
N VAL A 285 2.17 -22.44 -2.35
CA VAL A 285 3.61 -22.24 -2.10
C VAL A 285 4.46 -23.32 -2.78
N LYS A 286 4.03 -24.58 -2.70
CA LYS A 286 4.70 -25.70 -3.37
C LYS A 286 4.67 -25.50 -4.88
N SER A 287 3.53 -25.12 -5.46
CA SER A 287 3.38 -24.85 -6.89
C SER A 287 4.38 -23.81 -7.38
N ILE A 288 4.44 -22.65 -6.70
CA ILE A 288 5.38 -21.55 -7.02
C ILE A 288 6.83 -22.04 -6.96
N THR A 289 7.19 -22.75 -5.89
CA THR A 289 8.56 -23.27 -5.69
C THR A 289 8.94 -24.27 -6.78
N THR A 290 8.02 -25.17 -7.15
CA THR A 290 8.28 -26.18 -8.20
C THR A 290 8.32 -25.60 -9.60
N ALA A 291 7.58 -24.51 -9.86
CA ALA A 291 7.54 -23.89 -11.18
C ALA A 291 8.90 -23.30 -11.60
N LEU A 292 9.68 -22.83 -10.62
CA LEU A 292 10.98 -22.16 -10.82
C LEU A 292 12.18 -23.03 -10.39
N ASP A 293 11.97 -24.30 -10.06
CA ASP A 293 13.06 -25.22 -9.69
C ASP A 293 13.90 -25.66 -10.90
N MET A 294 15.14 -25.17 -10.94
CA MET A 294 16.12 -25.46 -12.00
C MET A 294 16.41 -26.96 -12.17
N LYS A 295 16.42 -27.74 -11.09
CA LYS A 295 16.69 -29.19 -11.16
C LYS A 295 15.54 -29.95 -11.81
N ALA A 296 14.31 -29.49 -11.60
CA ALA A 296 13.16 -30.04 -12.27
C ALA A 296 13.14 -29.63 -13.76
N ILE A 297 13.62 -28.43 -14.12
CA ILE A 297 13.60 -27.91 -15.51
C ILE A 297 14.54 -28.72 -16.41
N SER A 298 15.72 -29.08 -15.92
CA SER A 298 16.69 -29.89 -16.66
C SER A 298 16.26 -31.36 -16.82
N SER A 299 15.55 -31.93 -15.85
CA SER A 299 15.09 -33.34 -15.92
C SER A 299 13.88 -33.56 -16.83
N SER A 300 13.00 -32.56 -16.99
CA SER A 300 11.86 -32.64 -17.92
C SER A 300 12.23 -32.46 -19.40
N GLY A 301 13.46 -32.02 -19.70
CA GLY A 301 13.93 -31.71 -21.05
C GLY A 301 14.27 -32.91 -21.93
N GLY A 302 14.19 -34.15 -21.41
CA GLY A 302 14.38 -35.37 -22.21
C GLY A 302 15.74 -35.44 -22.91
N GLY A 303 16.83 -35.36 -22.14
CA GLY A 303 18.17 -35.73 -22.61
C GLY A 303 18.63 -36.99 -21.90
N GLY A 304 18.64 -38.13 -22.60
CA GLY A 304 19.18 -39.38 -22.07
C GLY A 304 20.65 -39.21 -21.69
N TYR A 305 20.98 -39.48 -20.44
CA TYR A 305 22.36 -39.51 -19.96
C TYR A 305 23.04 -40.79 -20.45
N GLY A 306 24.05 -40.64 -21.31
CA GLY A 306 25.06 -41.68 -21.53
C GLY A 306 26.04 -41.72 -20.34
N PRO A 307 26.58 -42.90 -19.96
CA PRO A 307 27.49 -43.01 -18.83
C PRO A 307 28.87 -42.43 -19.19
N GLY A 308 29.26 -41.30 -18.59
CA GLY A 308 30.65 -40.79 -18.69
C GLY A 308 30.87 -39.27 -18.77
N GLY A 309 29.84 -38.42 -18.73
CA GLY A 309 30.00 -36.96 -18.84
C GLY A 309 30.21 -36.23 -17.50
N VAL A 310 31.33 -35.50 -17.37
CA VAL A 310 31.71 -34.66 -16.23
C VAL A 310 30.62 -33.62 -15.88
N ARG A 311 30.28 -33.52 -14.59
CA ARG A 311 29.33 -32.56 -14.02
C ARG A 311 29.93 -31.15 -13.99
N GLY A 312 29.63 -30.34 -15.01
CA GLY A 312 29.90 -28.91 -15.01
C GLY A 312 28.60 -28.11 -15.06
N SER A 313 28.27 -27.43 -13.96
CA SER A 313 27.36 -26.27 -13.83
C SER A 313 26.06 -26.24 -14.66
N GLY A 314 24.92 -26.50 -14.00
CA GLY A 314 23.63 -25.77 -14.04
C GLY A 314 22.96 -25.23 -15.32
N THR A 315 23.59 -25.24 -16.50
CA THR A 315 23.03 -24.69 -17.74
C THR A 315 22.72 -25.82 -18.74
N PRO A 316 21.54 -25.81 -19.39
CA PRO A 316 21.24 -26.79 -20.44
C PRO A 316 22.22 -26.65 -21.61
N GLN A 317 22.81 -27.77 -22.04
CA GLN A 317 23.67 -27.83 -23.23
C GLN A 317 22.93 -27.35 -24.50
N ILE A 318 23.71 -26.78 -25.43
CA ILE A 318 23.37 -25.93 -26.60
C ILE A 318 22.33 -26.51 -27.60
N GLY A 319 21.86 -27.76 -27.43
CA GLY A 319 20.73 -28.34 -28.21
C GLY A 319 19.39 -28.44 -27.48
N GLY A 320 19.35 -28.31 -26.15
CA GLY A 320 18.15 -28.49 -25.31
C GLY A 320 17.41 -27.21 -24.92
N GLY A 321 17.95 -26.03 -25.28
CA GLY A 321 17.47 -24.74 -24.79
C GLY A 321 16.03 -24.39 -25.19
N ALA A 322 15.59 -24.77 -26.40
CA ALA A 322 14.22 -24.48 -26.87
C ALA A 322 13.17 -25.32 -26.12
N LYS A 323 13.41 -26.62 -25.95
CA LYS A 323 12.53 -27.50 -25.17
C LYS A 323 12.50 -27.12 -23.69
N ALA A 324 13.65 -26.75 -23.11
CA ALA A 324 13.72 -26.26 -21.73
C ALA A 324 12.96 -24.92 -21.55
N ARG A 325 13.02 -24.02 -22.54
CA ARG A 325 12.23 -22.78 -22.56
C ARG A 325 10.73 -23.04 -22.57
N GLU A 326 10.27 -23.94 -23.44
CA GLU A 326 8.86 -24.32 -23.52
C GLU A 326 8.38 -24.98 -22.22
N ALA A 327 9.18 -25.88 -21.64
CA ALA A 327 8.89 -26.52 -20.36
C ALA A 327 8.78 -25.50 -19.21
N LEU A 328 9.64 -24.46 -19.18
CA LEU A 328 9.56 -23.38 -18.20
C LEU A 328 8.24 -22.60 -18.32
N TRP A 329 7.85 -22.22 -19.53
CA TRP A 329 6.57 -21.51 -19.75
C TRP A 329 5.37 -22.35 -19.37
N LYS A 330 5.33 -23.62 -19.78
CA LYS A 330 4.24 -24.55 -19.44
C LYS A 330 4.10 -24.75 -17.92
N ARG A 331 5.21 -24.76 -17.19
CA ARG A 331 5.20 -24.82 -15.72
C ARG A 331 4.70 -23.52 -15.09
N MET A 332 5.08 -22.38 -15.65
CA MET A 332 4.55 -21.10 -15.19
C MET A 332 3.04 -21.01 -15.44
N GLU A 333 2.55 -21.45 -16.60
CA GLU A 333 1.11 -21.53 -16.92
C GLU A 333 0.38 -22.44 -15.91
N SER A 334 0.88 -23.65 -15.68
CA SER A 334 0.33 -24.56 -14.66
C SER A 334 0.39 -23.99 -13.25
N CYS A 335 1.38 -23.16 -12.94
CA CYS A 335 1.48 -22.47 -11.65
C CYS A 335 0.37 -21.44 -11.51
N MET A 336 0.13 -20.61 -12.53
CA MET A 336 -0.95 -19.62 -12.54
C MET A 336 -2.32 -20.29 -12.38
N ASP A 337 -2.58 -21.38 -13.10
CA ASP A 337 -3.83 -22.16 -12.94
C ASP A 337 -3.99 -22.71 -11.51
N LYS A 338 -2.90 -23.17 -10.90
CA LYS A 338 -2.95 -23.67 -9.53
C LYS A 338 -3.16 -22.57 -8.50
N LEU A 339 -2.55 -21.39 -8.69
CA LEU A 339 -2.78 -20.22 -7.85
C LEU A 339 -4.23 -19.75 -7.94
N TYR A 340 -4.79 -19.69 -9.15
CA TYR A 340 -6.20 -19.41 -9.38
C TYR A 340 -7.09 -20.39 -8.57
N SER A 341 -6.86 -21.70 -8.74
CA SER A 341 -7.64 -22.74 -8.05
C SER A 341 -7.57 -22.61 -6.52
N VAL A 342 -6.37 -22.32 -5.98
CA VAL A 342 -6.16 -22.15 -4.53
C VAL A 342 -6.91 -20.93 -4.00
N VAL A 343 -6.78 -19.77 -4.65
CA VAL A 343 -7.40 -18.52 -4.19
C VAL A 343 -8.92 -18.59 -4.28
N VAL A 344 -9.46 -19.13 -5.37
CA VAL A 344 -10.91 -19.29 -5.55
C VAL A 344 -11.50 -20.28 -4.54
N ALA A 345 -10.80 -21.37 -4.22
CA ALA A 345 -11.25 -22.32 -3.20
C ALA A 345 -11.31 -21.67 -1.80
N VAL A 346 -10.26 -20.93 -1.40
CA VAL A 346 -10.24 -20.22 -0.10
C VAL A 346 -11.29 -19.12 -0.04
N TRP A 347 -11.50 -18.40 -1.15
CA TRP A 347 -12.58 -17.42 -1.24
C TRP A 347 -13.96 -18.09 -1.15
N HIS A 348 -14.15 -19.25 -1.79
CA HIS A 348 -15.39 -20.00 -1.71
C HIS A 348 -15.71 -20.42 -0.27
N LEU A 349 -14.69 -20.90 0.48
CA LEU A 349 -14.79 -21.18 1.92
C LEU A 349 -15.27 -19.96 2.70
N GLN A 350 -14.63 -18.82 2.50
CA GLN A 350 -14.99 -17.56 3.15
C GLN A 350 -16.40 -17.09 2.77
N ARG A 351 -16.79 -17.23 1.51
CA ARG A 351 -18.14 -16.94 1.02
C ARG A 351 -19.18 -17.82 1.72
N VAL A 352 -18.90 -19.09 1.96
CA VAL A 352 -19.83 -19.98 2.67
C VAL A 352 -19.91 -19.61 4.14
N LEU A 353 -18.76 -19.38 4.80
CA LEU A 353 -18.67 -18.94 6.20
C LEU A 353 -19.43 -17.63 6.46
N SER A 354 -19.36 -16.68 5.53
CA SER A 354 -20.05 -15.38 5.63
C SER A 354 -21.56 -15.45 5.37
N LYS A 355 -22.04 -16.52 4.71
CA LYS A 355 -23.46 -16.70 4.39
C LYS A 355 -24.19 -17.63 5.35
N LYS A 356 -23.49 -18.59 5.95
CA LYS A 356 -24.09 -19.56 6.87
C LYS A 356 -24.24 -18.98 8.28
N ARG A 357 -25.48 -19.06 8.79
CA ARG A 357 -25.83 -18.79 10.17
C ARG A 357 -26.17 -20.09 10.86
N ASP A 358 -25.81 -20.18 12.13
CA ASP A 358 -26.26 -21.27 12.96
C ASP A 358 -27.81 -21.26 13.08
N PRO A 359 -28.50 -22.41 12.90
CA PRO A 359 -29.96 -22.47 12.97
C PRO A 359 -30.55 -22.10 14.34
N PHE A 360 -29.77 -22.18 15.43
CA PHE A 360 -30.27 -21.99 16.79
C PHE A 360 -29.81 -20.66 17.41
N THR A 361 -28.55 -20.29 17.23
CA THR A 361 -27.95 -19.07 17.80
C THR A 361 -28.01 -17.88 16.84
N HIS A 362 -28.28 -18.11 15.55
CA HIS A 362 -28.24 -17.12 14.47
C HIS A 362 -26.89 -16.40 14.26
N VAL A 363 -25.84 -16.80 14.98
CA VAL A 363 -24.47 -16.28 14.83
C VAL A 363 -23.90 -16.72 13.49
N LEU A 364 -23.14 -15.85 12.83
CA LEU A 364 -22.48 -16.20 11.58
C LEU A 364 -21.26 -17.08 11.88
N LEU A 365 -21.08 -18.15 11.11
CA LEU A 365 -19.92 -19.04 11.29
C LEU A 365 -18.57 -18.31 11.12
N ILE A 366 -18.55 -17.20 10.38
CA ILE A 366 -17.35 -16.37 10.21
C ILE A 366 -16.94 -15.59 11.47
N GLU A 367 -17.89 -15.21 12.33
CA GLU A 367 -17.63 -14.43 13.56
C GLU A 367 -16.93 -15.29 14.63
N GLU A 368 -17.13 -16.61 14.59
CA GLU A 368 -16.40 -17.54 15.46
C GLU A 368 -14.96 -17.79 14.97
N VAL A 369 -14.74 -17.78 13.65
CA VAL A 369 -13.45 -18.08 13.03
C VAL A 369 -12.53 -16.86 13.02
N ILE A 370 -13.07 -15.67 12.75
CA ILE A 370 -12.33 -14.41 12.67
C ILE A 370 -12.66 -13.57 13.90
N GLN A 371 -11.71 -13.44 14.84
CA GLN A 371 -11.80 -12.46 15.93
C GLN A 371 -11.85 -11.04 15.34
N GLU A 372 -12.58 -10.12 15.98
CA GLU A 372 -13.08 -8.82 15.45
C GLU A 372 -12.07 -7.91 14.71
N GLU A 373 -10.75 -8.17 14.75
CA GLU A 373 -9.70 -7.39 14.07
C GLU A 373 -8.76 -8.21 13.15
N GLY A 374 -9.07 -9.49 12.86
CA GLY A 374 -8.19 -10.35 12.06
C GLY A 374 -8.28 -10.09 10.54
N PRO A 375 -7.16 -10.16 9.78
CA PRO A 375 -7.21 -10.07 8.32
C PRO A 375 -8.02 -11.23 7.74
N VAL A 376 -8.70 -10.94 6.64
CA VAL A 376 -9.58 -11.84 5.89
C VAL A 376 -8.82 -13.11 5.46
N LEU A 377 -9.49 -14.27 5.40
CA LEU A 377 -8.83 -15.55 5.11
C LEU A 377 -8.13 -15.56 3.75
N THR A 378 -8.77 -14.97 2.73
CA THR A 378 -8.19 -14.82 1.39
C THR A 378 -6.94 -13.97 1.39
N ASP A 379 -6.93 -12.85 2.13
CA ASP A 379 -5.78 -11.93 2.19
C ASP A 379 -4.55 -12.62 2.80
N ARG A 380 -4.74 -13.39 3.89
CA ARG A 380 -3.65 -14.14 4.53
C ARG A 380 -2.99 -15.15 3.59
N VAL A 381 -3.77 -15.79 2.73
CA VAL A 381 -3.25 -16.74 1.75
C VAL A 381 -2.59 -16.00 0.61
N TRP A 382 -3.25 -14.97 0.06
CA TRP A 382 -2.75 -14.19 -1.06
C TRP A 382 -1.42 -13.52 -0.72
N GLU A 383 -1.31 -12.83 0.41
CA GLU A 383 -0.07 -12.18 0.87
C GLU A 383 1.08 -13.19 0.97
N ALA A 384 0.81 -14.39 1.51
CA ALA A 384 1.82 -15.44 1.59
C ALA A 384 2.25 -15.95 0.21
N LEU A 385 1.31 -16.11 -0.74
CA LEU A 385 1.60 -16.54 -2.10
C LEU A 385 2.42 -15.49 -2.85
N VAL A 386 2.01 -14.22 -2.79
CA VAL A 386 2.73 -13.10 -3.42
C VAL A 386 4.13 -12.94 -2.84
N LYS A 387 4.28 -13.04 -1.52
CA LYS A 387 5.60 -12.97 -0.86
C LYS A 387 6.55 -14.08 -1.33
N VAL A 388 6.06 -15.32 -1.42
CA VAL A 388 6.86 -16.44 -1.93
C VAL A 388 7.15 -16.28 -3.42
N PHE A 389 6.16 -15.85 -4.21
CA PHE A 389 6.32 -15.59 -5.64
C PHE A 389 7.37 -14.52 -5.92
N ALA A 390 7.30 -13.38 -5.24
CA ALA A 390 8.29 -12.31 -5.32
C ALA A 390 9.69 -12.79 -4.92
N GLY A 391 9.80 -13.57 -3.83
CA GLY A 391 11.06 -14.19 -3.41
C GLY A 391 11.66 -15.10 -4.46
N GLN A 392 10.83 -15.95 -5.09
CA GLN A 392 11.27 -16.87 -6.14
C GLN A 392 11.61 -16.15 -7.45
N MET A 393 10.86 -15.12 -7.85
CA MET A 393 11.17 -14.29 -9.01
C MET A 393 12.49 -13.55 -8.86
N LYS A 394 12.73 -12.95 -7.68
CA LYS A 394 14.00 -12.30 -7.36
C LYS A 394 15.16 -13.30 -7.36
N SER A 395 14.99 -14.46 -6.73
CA SER A 395 15.98 -15.54 -6.72
C SER A 395 16.32 -16.00 -8.14
N ALA A 396 15.29 -16.27 -8.95
CA ALA A 396 15.44 -16.71 -10.34
C ALA A 396 16.20 -15.67 -11.19
N PHE A 397 15.91 -14.37 -10.99
CA PHE A 397 16.62 -13.29 -11.68
C PHE A 397 18.11 -13.22 -11.31
N THR A 398 18.47 -13.45 -10.05
CA THR A 398 19.86 -13.36 -9.59
C THR A 398 20.67 -14.64 -9.77
N ALA A 399 20.05 -15.80 -9.60
CA ALA A 399 20.76 -17.08 -9.51
C ALA A 399 20.80 -17.84 -10.85
N SER A 400 19.89 -17.55 -11.79
CA SER A 400 19.82 -18.24 -13.08
C SER A 400 19.88 -17.27 -14.26
N SER A 401 20.98 -17.27 -14.99
CA SER A 401 21.11 -16.54 -16.25
C SER A 401 20.10 -17.02 -17.30
N PHE A 402 19.82 -18.32 -17.35
CA PHE A 402 18.86 -18.92 -18.29
C PHE A 402 17.43 -18.42 -18.08
N VAL A 403 16.92 -18.48 -16.83
CA VAL A 403 15.55 -17.99 -16.52
C VAL A 403 15.50 -16.47 -16.67
N LYS A 404 16.54 -15.77 -16.22
CA LYS A 404 16.68 -14.33 -16.42
C LYS A 404 16.50 -13.95 -17.89
N GLU A 405 17.24 -14.59 -18.79
CA GLU A 405 17.18 -14.29 -20.22
C GLU A 405 15.80 -14.59 -20.81
N ILE A 406 15.20 -15.74 -20.47
CA ILE A 406 13.89 -16.14 -21.01
C ILE A 406 12.77 -15.20 -20.56
N PHE A 407 12.69 -14.89 -19.27
CA PHE A 407 11.65 -14.00 -18.77
C PHE A 407 11.91 -12.54 -19.10
N THR A 408 13.16 -12.12 -19.28
CA THR A 408 13.46 -10.78 -19.79
C THR A 408 12.99 -10.65 -21.23
N THR A 409 13.39 -11.57 -22.11
CA THR A 409 13.00 -11.52 -23.53
C THR A 409 11.52 -11.80 -23.78
N GLY A 410 10.90 -12.65 -22.94
CA GLY A 410 9.47 -12.96 -22.97
C GLY A 410 8.65 -12.20 -21.94
N TYR A 411 9.11 -11.04 -21.46
CA TYR A 411 8.39 -10.26 -20.45
C TYR A 411 6.93 -9.93 -20.87
N PRO A 412 6.64 -9.53 -22.13
CA PRO A 412 5.25 -9.30 -22.56
C PRO A 412 4.34 -10.52 -22.32
N LYS A 413 4.85 -11.73 -22.53
CA LYS A 413 4.10 -12.97 -22.21
C LYS A 413 3.92 -13.13 -20.70
N LEU A 414 4.94 -12.85 -19.89
CA LEU A 414 4.89 -12.98 -18.43
C LEU A 414 3.86 -12.04 -17.80
N ILE A 415 3.86 -10.75 -18.16
CA ILE A 415 2.89 -9.78 -17.64
C ILE A 415 1.47 -10.16 -18.05
N THR A 416 1.25 -10.54 -19.32
CA THR A 416 -0.07 -10.99 -19.80
C THR A 416 -0.57 -12.20 -19.01
N MET A 417 0.31 -13.16 -18.66
CA MET A 417 -0.08 -14.31 -17.84
C MET A 417 -0.49 -13.92 -16.41
N VAL A 418 0.23 -12.97 -15.81
CA VAL A 418 -0.09 -12.46 -14.47
C VAL A 418 -1.39 -11.64 -14.49
N GLU A 419 -1.56 -10.75 -15.46
CA GLU A 419 -2.79 -9.96 -15.61
C GLU A 419 -4.00 -10.85 -15.87
N ASN A 420 -3.88 -11.85 -16.75
CA ASN A 420 -4.94 -12.83 -16.98
C ASN A 420 -5.33 -13.60 -15.71
N LEU A 421 -4.35 -13.94 -14.85
CA LEU A 421 -4.63 -14.56 -13.55
C LEU A 421 -5.45 -13.61 -12.67
N LEU A 422 -5.01 -12.36 -12.53
CA LEU A 422 -5.67 -11.36 -11.67
C LEU A 422 -7.06 -11.00 -12.19
N GLU A 423 -7.24 -10.86 -13.49
CA GLU A 423 -8.53 -10.61 -14.14
C GLU A 423 -9.47 -11.81 -13.96
N ARG A 424 -8.98 -13.04 -14.12
CA ARG A 424 -9.79 -14.25 -13.91
C ARG A 424 -10.23 -14.39 -12.46
N ILE A 425 -9.35 -14.11 -11.48
CA ILE A 425 -9.72 -14.15 -10.05
C ILE A 425 -10.73 -13.05 -9.74
N SER A 426 -10.49 -11.81 -10.16
CA SER A 426 -11.41 -10.69 -9.89
C SER A 426 -12.79 -10.93 -10.48
N ARG A 427 -12.87 -11.38 -11.74
CA ARG A 427 -14.14 -11.70 -12.40
C ARG A 427 -14.92 -12.82 -11.71
N ASP A 428 -14.25 -13.91 -11.33
CA ASP A 428 -14.94 -15.09 -10.80
C ASP A 428 -15.27 -14.95 -9.29
N THR A 429 -14.69 -13.95 -8.61
CA THR A 429 -14.92 -13.65 -7.19
C THR A 429 -15.74 -12.38 -6.94
N ASP A 430 -16.15 -11.68 -8.01
CA ASP A 430 -17.05 -10.52 -7.95
C ASP A 430 -18.50 -10.96 -7.71
N VAL A 431 -18.85 -11.18 -6.44
CA VAL A 431 -20.20 -11.53 -6.01
C VAL A 431 -20.74 -10.45 -5.08
N LYS A 432 -21.88 -9.87 -5.47
CA LYS A 432 -22.58 -8.82 -4.69
C LYS A 432 -22.70 -9.20 -3.21
N GLY A 433 -22.21 -8.32 -2.35
CA GLY A 433 -22.30 -8.45 -0.89
C GLY A 433 -21.19 -9.26 -0.22
N ILE A 434 -20.18 -9.73 -0.97
CA ILE A 434 -18.98 -10.40 -0.43
C ILE A 434 -17.75 -9.66 -0.97
N LEU A 435 -16.71 -9.51 -0.13
CA LEU A 435 -15.44 -8.94 -0.56
C LEU A 435 -14.80 -9.81 -1.67
N PRO A 436 -14.25 -9.21 -2.74
CA PRO A 436 -13.44 -9.92 -3.73
C PRO A 436 -12.29 -10.67 -3.06
N ALA A 437 -11.80 -11.73 -3.72
CA ALA A 437 -10.72 -12.54 -3.13
C ALA A 437 -9.38 -11.81 -3.02
N ILE A 438 -9.17 -10.77 -3.84
CA ILE A 438 -7.92 -10.01 -3.89
C ILE A 438 -8.26 -8.52 -3.84
N SER A 439 -7.53 -7.78 -3.00
CA SER A 439 -7.58 -6.31 -2.95
C SER A 439 -6.80 -5.67 -4.10
N THR A 440 -7.07 -4.41 -4.42
CA THR A 440 -6.29 -3.67 -5.44
C THR A 440 -4.81 -3.61 -5.10
N GLU A 441 -4.46 -3.47 -3.82
CA GLU A 441 -3.07 -3.53 -3.33
C GLU A 441 -2.43 -4.91 -3.57
N GLY A 442 -3.19 -5.99 -3.35
CA GLY A 442 -2.74 -7.34 -3.64
C GLY A 442 -2.44 -7.59 -5.13
N ASN A 443 -3.16 -6.93 -6.03
CA ASN A 443 -2.85 -6.97 -7.48
C ASN A 443 -1.52 -6.27 -7.77
N ASP A 444 -1.32 -5.07 -7.22
CA ASP A 444 -0.11 -4.29 -7.43
C ASP A 444 1.14 -4.99 -6.90
N GLN A 445 1.04 -5.65 -5.74
CA GLN A 445 2.15 -6.42 -5.17
C GLN A 445 2.57 -7.60 -6.09
N MET A 446 1.61 -8.27 -6.73
CA MET A 446 1.88 -9.36 -7.68
C MET A 446 2.55 -8.85 -8.97
N VAL A 447 2.12 -7.70 -9.48
CA VAL A 447 2.75 -7.06 -10.64
C VAL A 447 4.15 -6.54 -10.30
N SER A 448 4.35 -5.97 -9.11
CA SER A 448 5.66 -5.50 -8.64
C SER A 448 6.66 -6.66 -8.49
N ALA A 449 6.19 -7.87 -8.16
CA ALA A 449 7.03 -9.07 -8.07
C ALA A 449 7.78 -9.41 -9.38
N ILE A 450 7.27 -8.97 -10.54
CA ILE A 450 7.89 -9.20 -11.86
C ILE A 450 8.53 -7.94 -12.46
N GLU A 451 8.48 -6.80 -11.77
CA GLU A 451 9.01 -5.51 -12.25
C GLU A 451 10.52 -5.55 -12.55
N ILE A 452 11.28 -6.39 -11.85
CA ILE A 452 12.71 -6.58 -12.10
C ILE A 452 12.96 -7.06 -13.55
N PHE A 453 12.09 -7.92 -14.08
CA PHE A 453 12.16 -8.37 -15.47
C PHE A 453 11.69 -7.29 -16.46
N GLN A 454 10.73 -6.45 -16.05
CA GLN A 454 10.30 -5.29 -16.84
C GLN A 454 11.46 -4.32 -17.08
N ILE A 455 12.16 -3.94 -16.01
CA ILE A 455 13.31 -3.03 -16.09
C ILE A 455 14.39 -3.63 -16.98
N ALA A 456 14.67 -4.93 -16.82
CA ALA A 456 15.63 -5.63 -17.67
C ALA A 456 15.20 -5.67 -19.14
N TYR A 457 13.91 -5.86 -19.42
CA TYR A 457 13.35 -5.88 -20.78
C TYR A 457 13.47 -4.51 -21.44
N LEU A 458 13.09 -3.44 -20.73
CA LEU A 458 13.21 -2.06 -21.20
C LEU A 458 14.68 -1.68 -21.46
N THR A 459 15.59 -2.08 -20.56
CA THR A 459 17.04 -1.89 -20.75
C THR A 459 17.55 -2.63 -21.97
N LEU A 460 17.05 -3.84 -22.23
CA LEU A 460 17.40 -4.63 -23.41
C LEU A 460 16.88 -4.00 -24.70
N CYS A 461 15.64 -3.49 -24.71
CA CYS A 461 15.06 -2.76 -25.83
C CYS A 461 15.90 -1.51 -26.15
N LEU A 462 16.18 -0.68 -25.15
CA LEU A 462 17.03 0.50 -25.28
C LEU A 462 18.43 0.12 -25.79
N GLY A 463 19.04 -0.92 -25.23
CA GLY A 463 20.38 -1.39 -25.62
C GLY A 463 20.43 -1.83 -27.07
N ARG A 464 19.52 -2.69 -27.51
CA ARG A 464 19.44 -3.18 -28.90
C ARG A 464 19.28 -2.03 -29.91
N LEU A 465 18.38 -1.08 -29.62
CA LEU A 465 18.17 0.08 -30.50
C LEU A 465 19.37 1.02 -30.48
N SER A 466 19.95 1.29 -29.31
CA SER A 466 21.13 2.15 -29.18
C SER A 466 22.36 1.56 -29.86
N ASP A 467 22.55 0.23 -29.80
CA ASP A 467 23.62 -0.47 -30.51
C ASP A 467 23.46 -0.34 -32.03
N LEU A 468 22.24 -0.46 -32.55
CA LEU A 468 21.97 -0.19 -33.96
C LEU A 468 22.34 1.25 -34.33
N VAL A 469 21.93 2.24 -33.53
CA VAL A 469 22.26 3.66 -33.76
C VAL A 469 23.77 3.90 -33.73
N ASN A 470 24.48 3.34 -32.74
CA ASN A 470 25.93 3.47 -32.60
C ASN A 470 26.69 2.80 -33.75
N ASN A 471 26.18 1.69 -34.27
CA ASN A 471 26.73 1.05 -35.48
C ASN A 471 26.50 1.88 -36.75
N LEU A 472 25.39 2.65 -36.81
CA LEU A 472 25.12 3.54 -37.95
C LEU A 472 26.00 4.78 -37.95
N PHE A 473 26.34 5.30 -36.77
CA PHE A 473 27.15 6.50 -36.60
C PHE A 473 28.35 6.21 -35.68
N PRO A 474 29.41 5.56 -36.19
CA PRO A 474 30.61 5.31 -35.40
C PRO A 474 31.22 6.63 -34.97
N VAL A 475 31.53 6.77 -33.68
CA VAL A 475 32.15 7.98 -33.11
C VAL A 475 33.52 8.26 -33.75
N SER A 476 34.21 7.20 -34.21
CA SER A 476 35.57 7.24 -34.75
C SER A 476 35.67 7.69 -36.21
N SER A 477 34.57 7.79 -36.97
CA SER A 477 34.61 8.11 -38.40
C SER A 477 33.47 9.06 -38.82
N ARG A 478 33.82 10.31 -39.15
CA ARG A 478 32.91 11.32 -39.73
C ARG A 478 32.64 11.13 -41.24
N GLY A 479 33.03 9.99 -41.81
CA GLY A 479 33.11 9.79 -43.26
C GLY A 479 32.22 8.70 -43.85
N THR A 480 31.83 7.67 -43.08
CA THR A 480 31.02 6.57 -43.62
C THR A 480 29.56 6.90 -43.49
N PHE A 481 28.89 7.08 -44.63
CA PHE A 481 27.50 7.50 -44.67
C PHE A 481 26.56 6.27 -44.62
N PRO A 482 25.50 6.27 -43.77
CA PRO A 482 24.61 5.11 -43.62
C PRO A 482 23.80 4.85 -44.89
N SER A 483 23.72 3.60 -45.34
CA SER A 483 22.90 3.20 -46.50
C SER A 483 21.40 3.19 -46.16
N LYS A 484 20.54 3.21 -47.20
CA LYS A 484 19.08 3.07 -47.05
C LYS A 484 18.68 1.78 -46.31
N GLU A 485 19.47 0.71 -46.47
CA GLU A 485 19.25 -0.57 -45.78
C GLU A 485 19.42 -0.47 -44.27
N HIS A 486 20.36 0.36 -43.80
CA HIS A 486 20.60 0.58 -42.38
C HIS A 486 19.41 1.25 -41.68
N ILE A 487 18.79 2.23 -42.34
CA ILE A 487 17.59 2.90 -41.86
C ILE A 487 16.40 1.96 -41.84
N SER A 488 16.26 1.17 -42.90
CA SER A 488 15.22 0.14 -42.99
C SER A 488 15.33 -0.86 -41.84
N ARG A 489 16.55 -1.23 -41.43
CA ARG A 489 16.79 -2.09 -40.25
C ARG A 489 16.36 -1.44 -38.94
N ILE A 490 16.67 -0.16 -38.70
CA ILE A 490 16.21 0.54 -37.48
C ILE A 490 14.69 0.62 -37.43
N VAL A 491 14.05 1.04 -38.53
CA VAL A 491 12.59 1.16 -38.60
C VAL A 491 11.91 -0.19 -38.39
N SER A 492 12.41 -1.24 -39.04
CA SER A 492 11.88 -2.60 -38.86
C SER A 492 12.05 -3.08 -37.42
N ARG A 493 13.17 -2.76 -36.78
CA ARG A 493 13.38 -3.12 -35.38
C ARG A 493 12.44 -2.38 -34.44
N ILE A 494 12.24 -1.07 -34.66
CA ILE A 494 11.25 -0.29 -33.90
C ILE A 494 9.85 -0.89 -34.06
N GLN A 495 9.50 -1.30 -35.29
CA GLN A 495 8.22 -1.97 -35.56
C GLN A 495 8.10 -3.29 -34.78
N GLU A 496 9.13 -4.15 -34.79
CA GLU A 496 9.15 -5.41 -34.03
C GLU A 496 8.97 -5.19 -32.51
N GLU A 497 9.61 -4.17 -31.92
CA GLU A 497 9.48 -3.86 -30.49
C GLU A 497 8.07 -3.34 -30.14
N ILE A 498 7.41 -2.62 -31.05
CA ILE A 498 6.01 -2.16 -30.88
C ILE A 498 5.04 -3.35 -31.01
N GLU A 499 5.20 -4.18 -32.04
CA GLU A 499 4.34 -5.35 -32.29
C GLU A 499 4.41 -6.37 -31.14
N ALA A 500 5.57 -6.52 -30.50
CA ALA A 500 5.74 -7.41 -29.35
C ALA A 500 4.89 -7.02 -28.13
N VAL A 501 4.42 -5.77 -28.06
CA VAL A 501 3.80 -5.19 -26.86
C VAL A 501 2.40 -4.63 -27.12
N GLN A 502 1.94 -4.59 -28.37
CA GLN A 502 0.69 -3.95 -28.79
C GLN A 502 -0.58 -4.35 -28.01
N PHE A 503 -0.60 -5.48 -27.32
CA PHE A 503 -1.73 -5.96 -26.52
C PHE A 503 -1.78 -5.40 -25.10
N ASP A 504 -0.68 -4.82 -24.60
CA ASP A 504 -0.61 -4.17 -23.29
C ASP A 504 -0.35 -2.66 -23.47
N GLY A 505 -1.34 -1.84 -23.12
CA GLY A 505 -1.26 -0.39 -23.25
C GLY A 505 -0.19 0.25 -22.36
N ARG A 506 0.00 -0.24 -21.13
CA ARG A 506 0.99 0.33 -20.19
C ARG A 506 2.40 -0.02 -20.65
N LEU A 507 2.65 -1.28 -21.00
CA LEU A 507 3.96 -1.70 -21.48
C LEU A 507 4.28 -1.03 -22.83
N THR A 508 3.29 -0.82 -23.70
CA THR A 508 3.48 -0.10 -24.98
C THR A 508 4.03 1.28 -24.70
N LEU A 509 3.41 2.06 -23.82
CA LEU A 509 3.88 3.41 -23.48
C LEU A 509 5.30 3.41 -22.89
N LEU A 510 5.66 2.40 -22.10
CA LEU A 510 7.02 2.29 -21.55
C LEU A 510 8.05 1.99 -22.64
N VAL A 511 7.76 1.07 -23.57
CA VAL A 511 8.63 0.77 -24.71
C VAL A 511 8.77 1.97 -25.64
N LEU A 512 7.69 2.72 -25.89
CA LEU A 512 7.74 3.94 -26.70
C LEU A 512 8.65 5.01 -26.08
N ARG A 513 8.71 5.13 -24.75
CA ARG A 513 9.66 6.02 -24.06
C ARG A 513 11.11 5.60 -24.30
N GLU A 514 11.40 4.30 -24.27
CA GLU A 514 12.74 3.80 -24.57
C GLU A 514 13.12 3.98 -26.05
N ILE A 515 12.18 3.73 -26.97
CA ILE A 515 12.36 4.05 -28.41
C ILE A 515 12.66 5.55 -28.58
N GLY A 516 11.93 6.42 -27.88
CA GLY A 516 12.13 7.87 -27.91
C GLY A 516 13.55 8.27 -27.50
N LYS A 517 14.13 7.65 -26.46
CA LYS A 517 15.53 7.87 -26.07
C LYS A 517 16.50 7.46 -27.18
N SER A 518 16.27 6.33 -27.85
CA SER A 518 17.11 5.92 -28.99
C SER A 518 16.97 6.84 -30.20
N LEU A 519 15.79 7.41 -30.44
CA LEU A 519 15.58 8.41 -31.50
C LEU A 519 16.27 9.75 -31.19
N LEU A 520 16.27 10.18 -29.93
CA LEU A 520 17.03 11.35 -29.50
C LEU A 520 18.54 11.13 -29.67
N LEU A 521 19.05 9.95 -29.28
CA LEU A 521 20.44 9.58 -29.52
C LEU A 521 20.76 9.60 -31.02
N LEU A 522 19.86 9.09 -31.87
CA LEU A 522 20.02 9.11 -33.32
C LEU A 522 20.06 10.55 -33.86
N ALA A 523 19.21 11.45 -33.36
CA ALA A 523 19.20 12.86 -33.73
C ALA A 523 20.53 13.54 -33.35
N GLU A 524 21.00 13.36 -32.12
CA GLU A 524 22.29 13.91 -31.64
C GLU A 524 23.48 13.41 -32.47
N ARG A 525 23.51 12.11 -32.78
CA ARG A 525 24.57 11.52 -33.62
C ARG A 525 24.51 12.04 -35.05
N ALA A 526 23.31 12.20 -35.62
CA ALA A 526 23.15 12.75 -36.96
C ALA A 526 23.56 14.23 -37.02
N GLU A 527 23.21 15.02 -35.99
CA GLU A 527 23.60 16.43 -35.87
C GLU A 527 25.12 16.60 -35.87
N TYR A 528 25.84 15.76 -35.10
CA TYR A 528 27.31 15.76 -35.07
C TYR A 528 27.96 15.47 -36.44
N GLN A 529 27.23 14.83 -37.36
CA GLN A 529 27.69 14.50 -38.71
C GLN A 529 27.40 15.60 -39.74
N ILE A 530 26.55 16.58 -39.42
CA ILE A 530 26.21 17.68 -40.32
C ILE A 530 27.45 18.55 -40.58
N SER A 531 27.69 18.84 -41.85
CA SER A 531 28.76 19.76 -42.25
C SER A 531 28.24 21.19 -42.21
N THR A 532 28.87 22.05 -41.42
CA THR A 532 28.45 23.46 -41.21
C THR A 532 29.41 24.50 -41.80
N GLY A 533 30.51 24.05 -42.41
CA GLY A 533 31.53 24.90 -43.01
C GLY A 533 31.06 25.70 -44.24
N PRO A 534 31.90 26.61 -44.79
CA PRO A 534 31.53 27.45 -45.93
C PRO A 534 31.19 26.65 -47.19
N GLU A 535 31.83 25.49 -47.38
CA GLU A 535 31.55 24.54 -48.47
C GLU A 535 30.12 23.97 -48.44
N ALA A 536 29.47 23.96 -47.27
CA ALA A 536 28.08 23.52 -47.13
C ALA A 536 27.07 24.59 -47.57
N ARG A 537 27.47 25.88 -47.53
CA ARG A 537 26.61 27.03 -47.84
C ARG A 537 26.77 27.56 -49.27
N GLN A 538 27.74 27.07 -50.01
CA GLN A 538 28.02 27.53 -51.37
C GLN A 538 26.86 27.25 -52.33
N VAL A 539 26.49 28.23 -53.15
CA VAL A 539 25.35 28.11 -54.07
C VAL A 539 25.69 28.34 -55.54
N THR A 540 26.91 28.77 -55.86
CA THR A 540 27.30 29.22 -57.20
C THR A 540 28.03 28.18 -58.05
N ALA A 541 28.61 27.16 -57.42
CA ALA A 541 29.34 26.09 -58.12
C ALA A 541 28.59 24.74 -57.95
N PRO A 542 29.10 23.62 -58.49
CA PRO A 542 28.43 22.33 -58.35
C PRO A 542 28.43 21.86 -56.89
N ALA A 543 27.53 20.95 -56.54
CA ALA A 543 27.37 20.52 -55.15
C ALA A 543 28.63 19.87 -54.59
N THR A 544 29.05 20.34 -53.42
CA THR A 544 30.21 19.82 -52.70
C THR A 544 29.90 18.47 -52.06
N THR A 545 30.92 17.69 -51.74
CA THR A 545 30.77 16.42 -51.01
C THR A 545 30.12 16.62 -49.64
N ALA A 546 30.39 17.76 -48.98
CA ALA A 546 29.75 18.18 -47.73
C ALA A 546 28.23 18.39 -47.90
N GLN A 547 27.80 19.01 -49.00
CA GLN A 547 26.38 19.21 -49.31
C GLN A 547 25.67 17.90 -49.64
N LEU A 548 26.30 17.04 -50.45
CA LEU A 548 25.75 15.71 -50.75
C LEU A 548 25.59 14.87 -49.48
N LYS A 549 26.53 14.97 -48.53
CA LYS A 549 26.41 14.34 -47.21
C LYS A 549 25.17 14.87 -46.48
N ASN A 550 25.03 16.18 -46.33
CA ASN A 550 23.88 16.79 -45.64
C ASN A 550 22.55 16.44 -46.31
N PHE A 551 22.48 16.40 -47.64
CA PHE A 551 21.28 16.02 -48.39
C PHE A 551 20.84 14.61 -48.05
N THR A 552 21.81 13.70 -47.99
CA THR A 552 21.51 12.32 -47.69
C THR A 552 21.11 12.14 -46.22
N ILE A 553 21.71 12.90 -45.27
CA ILE A 553 21.24 12.97 -43.87
C ILE A 553 19.77 13.41 -43.83
N CYS A 554 19.42 14.52 -44.48
CA CYS A 554 18.06 15.04 -44.53
C CYS A 554 17.06 13.99 -45.04
N GLN A 555 17.37 13.35 -46.18
CA GLN A 555 16.48 12.35 -46.79
C GLN A 555 16.25 11.14 -45.89
N HIS A 556 17.32 10.66 -45.26
CA HIS A 556 17.31 9.50 -44.38
C HIS A 556 16.56 9.74 -43.08
N LEU A 557 16.79 10.88 -42.43
CA LEU A 557 16.05 11.27 -41.24
C LEU A 557 14.56 11.52 -41.55
N GLN A 558 14.26 12.13 -42.71
CA GLN A 558 12.88 12.34 -43.15
C GLN A 558 12.16 11.02 -43.47
N GLU A 559 12.84 10.04 -44.09
CA GLU A 559 12.29 8.70 -44.33
C GLU A 559 11.98 7.98 -43.01
N MET A 560 12.88 8.08 -42.01
CA MET A 560 12.60 7.54 -40.67
C MET A 560 11.41 8.22 -40.00
N HIS A 561 11.39 9.57 -40.00
CA HIS A 561 10.31 10.34 -39.40
C HIS A 561 8.95 9.97 -40.01
N THR A 562 8.87 9.89 -41.35
CA THR A 562 7.62 9.57 -42.05
C THR A 562 7.16 8.13 -41.81
N ARG A 563 8.07 7.14 -41.84
CA ARG A 563 7.73 5.74 -41.57
C ARG A 563 7.28 5.54 -40.12
N ILE A 564 8.02 6.08 -39.14
CA ILE A 564 7.65 5.93 -37.73
C ILE A 564 6.35 6.69 -37.43
N SER A 565 6.17 7.89 -37.98
CA SER A 565 4.90 8.63 -37.85
C SER A 565 3.72 7.86 -38.46
N SER A 566 3.95 7.08 -39.53
CA SER A 566 2.93 6.21 -40.10
C SER A 566 2.59 5.03 -39.19
N LEU A 567 3.58 4.43 -38.52
CA LEU A 567 3.34 3.37 -37.52
C LEU A 567 2.51 3.89 -36.34
N MET A 568 2.71 5.15 -35.95
CA MET A 568 1.95 5.77 -34.85
C MET A 568 0.46 5.98 -35.15
N LYS A 569 0.06 6.07 -36.43
CA LYS A 569 -1.37 6.20 -36.79
C LYS A 569 -2.21 4.98 -36.39
N GLY A 570 -1.60 3.82 -36.17
CA GLY A 570 -2.27 2.61 -35.72
C GLY A 570 -2.40 2.47 -34.19
N LEU A 571 -1.81 3.38 -33.41
CA LEU A 571 -1.78 3.32 -31.95
C LEU A 571 -2.69 4.41 -31.31
N PRO A 572 -3.04 4.29 -30.01
CA PRO A 572 -3.81 5.31 -29.29
C PRO A 572 -3.12 6.69 -29.31
N ALA A 573 -3.90 7.78 -29.25
CA ALA A 573 -3.36 9.15 -29.31
C ALA A 573 -2.25 9.44 -28.27
N VAL A 574 -2.35 8.87 -27.06
CA VAL A 574 -1.35 9.00 -26.01
C VAL A 574 0.03 8.48 -26.44
N ALA A 575 0.09 7.46 -27.31
CA ALA A 575 1.34 6.94 -27.87
C ALA A 575 2.04 7.97 -28.77
N ALA A 576 1.26 8.72 -29.55
CA ALA A 576 1.78 9.79 -30.41
C ALA A 576 2.37 10.94 -29.57
N ASP A 577 1.71 11.32 -28.48
CA ASP A 577 2.21 12.37 -27.57
C ASP A 577 3.55 12.00 -26.92
N VAL A 578 3.75 10.73 -26.57
CA VAL A 578 5.00 10.25 -25.96
C VAL A 578 6.19 10.32 -26.93
N LEU A 579 5.99 9.96 -28.20
CA LEU A 579 7.07 9.96 -29.20
C LEU A 579 7.25 11.29 -29.93
N SER A 580 6.23 12.15 -29.95
CA SER A 580 6.22 13.44 -30.67
C SER A 580 7.47 14.30 -30.41
N PRO A 581 7.95 14.49 -29.16
CA PRO A 581 9.17 15.26 -28.91
C PRO A 581 10.43 14.66 -29.57
N SER A 582 10.58 13.32 -29.52
CA SER A 582 11.72 12.63 -30.11
C SER A 582 11.69 12.61 -31.64
N LEU A 583 10.50 12.46 -32.23
CA LEU A 583 10.29 12.59 -33.67
C LEU A 583 10.51 14.03 -34.14
N GLY A 584 10.07 15.02 -33.35
CA GLY A 584 10.32 16.44 -33.58
C GLY A 584 11.81 16.77 -33.60
N ALA A 585 12.61 16.20 -32.70
CA ALA A 585 14.06 16.36 -32.70
C ALA A 585 14.70 15.77 -33.98
N VAL A 586 14.31 14.55 -34.39
CA VAL A 586 14.78 13.94 -35.65
C VAL A 586 14.41 14.80 -36.86
N TYR A 587 13.19 15.34 -36.90
CA TYR A 587 12.73 16.24 -37.94
C TYR A 587 13.50 17.58 -37.95
N GLY A 588 13.76 18.14 -36.77
CA GLY A 588 14.54 19.37 -36.59
C GLY A 588 15.95 19.23 -37.15
N VAL A 589 16.68 18.18 -36.73
CA VAL A 589 18.04 17.89 -37.25
C VAL A 589 18.03 17.65 -38.76
N ALA A 590 16.99 17.01 -39.29
CA ALA A 590 16.82 16.85 -40.73
C ALA A 590 16.69 18.20 -41.45
N CYS A 591 15.89 19.12 -40.90
CA CYS A 591 15.77 20.49 -41.42
C CYS A 591 17.11 21.24 -41.35
N ASP A 592 17.76 21.23 -40.19
CA ASP A 592 18.99 21.97 -39.93
C ASP A 592 20.14 21.56 -40.85
N SER A 593 20.14 20.32 -41.34
CA SER A 593 21.14 19.84 -42.31
C SER A 593 21.12 20.58 -43.64
N VAL A 594 19.95 21.08 -44.08
CA VAL A 594 19.76 21.75 -45.38
C VAL A 594 19.44 23.23 -45.27
N THR A 595 18.92 23.71 -44.14
CA THR A 595 18.56 25.11 -43.89
C THR A 595 19.68 26.10 -44.28
N PRO A 596 20.98 25.89 -43.95
CA PRO A 596 22.04 26.83 -44.31
C PRO A 596 22.22 27.03 -45.82
N LEU A 597 21.96 26.00 -46.64
CA LEU A 597 22.03 26.12 -48.10
C LEU A 597 20.87 26.97 -48.63
N PHE A 598 19.65 26.72 -48.14
CA PHE A 598 18.47 27.50 -48.53
C PHE A 598 18.59 28.95 -48.09
N GLN A 599 19.16 29.21 -46.91
CA GLN A 599 19.42 30.56 -46.42
C GLN A 599 20.45 31.30 -47.28
N ALA A 600 21.57 30.64 -47.65
CA ALA A 600 22.56 31.22 -48.55
C ALA A 600 21.99 31.50 -49.95
N MET A 601 21.12 30.62 -50.45
CA MET A 601 20.43 30.85 -51.72
C MET A 601 19.47 32.04 -51.63
N LEU A 602 18.73 32.16 -50.54
CA LEU A 602 17.85 33.30 -50.28
C LEU A 602 18.63 34.61 -50.28
N GLU A 603 19.72 34.69 -49.52
CA GLU A 603 20.61 35.86 -49.47
C GLU A 603 21.13 36.23 -50.86
N ARG A 604 21.49 35.24 -51.67
CA ARG A 604 21.90 35.46 -53.07
C ARG A 604 20.77 36.03 -53.92
N LEU A 605 19.56 35.48 -53.84
CA LEU A 605 18.41 35.98 -54.59
C LEU A 605 18.02 37.40 -54.16
N GLU A 606 18.03 37.68 -52.86
CA GLU A 606 17.80 39.02 -52.32
C GLU A 606 18.87 40.00 -52.80
N SER A 607 20.16 39.60 -52.86
CA SER A 607 21.24 40.43 -53.41
C SER A 607 21.02 40.79 -54.88
N CYS A 608 20.52 39.87 -55.71
CA CYS A 608 20.15 40.13 -57.09
C CYS A 608 18.98 41.12 -57.18
N ILE A 609 17.94 40.95 -56.34
CA ILE A 609 16.78 41.86 -56.34
C ILE A 609 17.18 43.28 -55.93
N LEU A 610 18.12 43.45 -55.00
CA LEU A 610 18.56 44.78 -54.55
C LEU A 610 19.19 45.64 -55.66
N GLN A 611 19.77 45.02 -56.69
CA GLN A 611 20.32 45.71 -57.86
C GLN A 611 19.25 46.46 -58.67
N ILE A 612 17.95 46.23 -58.41
CA ILE A 612 16.85 47.03 -58.97
C ILE A 612 16.99 48.53 -58.66
N HIS A 613 17.62 48.89 -57.53
CA HIS A 613 17.85 50.28 -57.12
C HIS A 613 19.06 50.92 -57.81
N GLU A 614 19.96 50.12 -58.38
CA GLU A 614 21.11 50.60 -59.15
C GLU A 614 20.74 50.89 -60.62
N GLN A 615 19.63 50.30 -61.09
CA GLN A 615 19.08 50.61 -62.40
C GLN A 615 18.37 51.98 -62.39
N LYS A 616 18.71 52.84 -63.36
CA LYS A 616 18.09 54.17 -63.52
C LYS A 616 16.67 54.06 -64.10
N LEU A 617 15.70 53.53 -63.34
CA LEU A 617 14.28 53.44 -63.78
C LEU A 617 13.55 54.80 -63.84
N GLY A 618 14.19 55.87 -63.38
CA GLY A 618 13.63 57.22 -63.33
C GLY A 618 14.01 58.14 -64.49
N VAL A 619 14.87 57.71 -65.42
CA VAL A 619 15.35 58.54 -66.54
C VAL A 619 14.65 58.13 -67.84
N LEU A 620 14.21 59.13 -68.62
CA LEU A 620 13.73 58.94 -69.99
C LEU A 620 14.91 58.57 -70.89
N ASP A 621 15.24 57.28 -70.99
CA ASP A 621 16.13 56.82 -72.05
C ASP A 621 15.36 56.83 -73.38
N ALA A 622 15.85 57.65 -74.32
CA ALA A 622 15.34 57.75 -75.69
C ALA A 622 15.65 56.51 -76.54
N ALA A 623 16.46 55.59 -76.03
CA ALA A 623 16.60 54.24 -76.56
C ALA A 623 15.70 53.31 -75.75
N MET A 624 14.62 52.80 -76.36
CA MET A 624 13.95 51.60 -75.87
C MET A 624 14.92 50.41 -76.02
N ASP A 625 15.91 50.32 -75.13
CA ASP A 625 16.72 49.12 -75.01
C ASP A 625 15.79 48.00 -74.57
N ASN A 626 15.40 47.18 -75.55
CA ASN A 626 14.54 46.01 -75.41
C ASN A 626 15.24 44.85 -74.66
N ASN A 627 16.43 45.12 -74.12
CA ASN A 627 17.27 44.20 -73.38
C ASN A 627 16.64 43.88 -72.02
N LYS A 628 16.74 42.62 -71.62
CA LYS A 628 16.30 42.13 -70.31
C LYS A 628 17.07 42.85 -69.20
N SER A 629 16.42 43.08 -68.06
CA SER A 629 17.08 43.64 -66.89
C SER A 629 18.22 42.72 -66.44
N ALA A 630 19.46 43.21 -66.40
CA ALA A 630 20.64 42.39 -66.09
C ALA A 630 20.51 41.62 -64.75
N TYR A 631 19.95 42.26 -63.71
CA TYR A 631 19.73 41.59 -62.43
C TYR A 631 18.67 40.47 -62.50
N MET A 632 17.68 40.59 -63.40
CA MET A 632 16.65 39.57 -63.60
C MET A 632 17.21 38.36 -64.34
N GLU A 633 18.12 38.58 -65.31
CA GLU A 633 18.86 37.48 -65.92
C GLU A 633 19.74 36.73 -64.90
N ASP A 634 20.44 37.46 -64.02
CA ASP A 634 21.27 36.87 -62.98
C ASP A 634 20.44 36.13 -61.92
N LEU A 635 19.26 36.66 -61.58
CA LEU A 635 18.27 36.01 -60.72
C LEU A 635 17.78 34.70 -61.35
N GLN A 636 17.37 34.73 -62.62
CA GLN A 636 16.91 33.56 -63.37
C GLN A 636 18.01 32.50 -63.46
N LYS A 637 19.24 32.88 -63.82
CA LYS A 637 20.40 31.98 -63.86
C LYS A 637 20.65 31.32 -62.50
N SER A 638 20.58 32.11 -61.42
CA SER A 638 20.76 31.60 -60.06
C SER A 638 19.66 30.62 -59.66
N ILE A 639 18.40 30.91 -59.96
CA ILE A 639 17.26 30.03 -59.72
C ILE A 639 17.38 28.73 -60.53
N LEU A 640 17.71 28.83 -61.81
CA LEU A 640 17.89 27.68 -62.72
C LEU A 640 19.02 26.77 -62.24
N HIS A 641 20.18 27.35 -61.91
CA HIS A 641 21.31 26.62 -61.34
C HIS A 641 20.94 25.90 -60.04
N PHE A 642 20.22 26.59 -59.15
CA PHE A 642 19.78 25.97 -57.90
C PHE A 642 18.83 24.79 -58.13
N ARG A 643 17.95 24.91 -59.12
CA ARG A 643 17.04 23.83 -59.51
C ARG A 643 17.78 22.63 -60.10
N SER A 644 18.71 22.87 -61.03
CA SER A 644 19.44 21.82 -61.74
C SER A 644 20.45 21.09 -60.86
N GLU A 645 21.18 21.81 -59.99
CA GLU A 645 22.25 21.23 -59.19
C GLU A 645 21.80 20.74 -57.81
N PHE A 646 20.96 21.51 -57.10
CA PHE A 646 20.65 21.19 -55.70
C PHE A 646 19.27 20.55 -55.56
N LEU A 647 18.22 21.18 -56.10
CA LEU A 647 16.85 20.66 -55.92
C LEU A 647 16.59 19.35 -56.68
N SER A 648 17.27 19.11 -57.80
CA SER A 648 17.20 17.82 -58.52
C SER A 648 17.71 16.65 -57.68
N ARG A 649 18.63 16.91 -56.74
CA ARG A 649 19.23 15.92 -55.83
C ARG A 649 18.45 15.77 -54.52
N LEU A 650 17.80 16.84 -54.07
CA LEU A 650 17.03 16.89 -52.82
C LEU A 650 15.57 16.41 -52.97
N LEU A 651 14.94 16.73 -54.10
CA LEU A 651 13.54 16.38 -54.35
C LEU A 651 13.46 15.02 -55.05
N PRO A 652 12.58 14.10 -54.61
CA PRO A 652 12.31 12.90 -55.39
C PRO A 652 11.77 13.28 -56.78
N PRO A 653 12.06 12.47 -57.83
CA PRO A 653 11.53 12.73 -59.16
C PRO A 653 10.00 12.77 -59.10
N SER A 654 9.40 13.74 -59.82
CA SER A 654 7.97 14.10 -59.75
C SER A 654 6.96 12.96 -59.98
N ASN A 655 7.43 11.76 -60.35
CA ASN A 655 6.61 10.59 -60.64
C ASN A 655 6.47 9.61 -59.45
N THR A 656 7.19 9.81 -58.34
CA THR A 656 7.16 8.88 -57.17
C THR A 656 6.58 9.49 -55.89
N ALA A 657 6.23 10.77 -55.88
CA ALA A 657 5.57 11.39 -54.73
C ALA A 657 4.09 10.98 -54.67
N ALA A 658 3.72 10.20 -53.65
CA ALA A 658 2.32 10.03 -53.28
C ALA A 658 1.71 11.43 -53.07
N ALA A 659 0.64 11.72 -53.80
CA ALA A 659 -0.02 13.02 -53.76
C ALA A 659 -0.40 13.38 -52.31
N GLY A 660 0.27 14.38 -51.72
CA GLY A 660 -0.12 14.99 -50.45
C GLY A 660 0.90 15.00 -49.31
N THR A 661 2.05 14.30 -49.40
CA THR A 661 3.06 14.35 -48.32
C THR A 661 4.07 15.47 -48.54
N GLU A 662 3.93 16.57 -47.80
CA GLU A 662 4.93 17.65 -47.81
C GLU A 662 6.26 17.14 -47.22
N THR A 663 7.33 17.26 -48.02
CA THR A 663 8.70 17.01 -47.58
C THR A 663 9.32 18.27 -46.96
N ILE A 664 10.38 18.10 -46.17
CA ILE A 664 11.14 19.22 -45.59
C ILE A 664 11.60 20.17 -46.70
N CYS A 665 12.18 19.61 -47.77
CA CYS A 665 12.69 20.38 -48.90
C CYS A 665 11.57 21.12 -49.63
N THR A 666 10.41 20.51 -49.85
CA THR A 666 9.27 21.21 -50.49
C THR A 666 8.76 22.38 -49.63
N HIS A 667 8.77 22.24 -48.30
CA HIS A 667 8.38 23.33 -47.40
C HIS A 667 9.40 24.48 -47.43
N LEU A 668 10.70 24.19 -47.39
CA LEU A 668 11.77 25.19 -47.50
C LEU A 668 11.76 25.91 -48.86
N VAL A 669 11.53 25.17 -49.96
CA VAL A 669 11.39 25.75 -51.30
C VAL A 669 10.17 26.68 -51.40
N ARG A 670 9.03 26.27 -50.81
CA ARG A 670 7.82 27.11 -50.76
C ARG A 670 8.08 28.41 -50.00
N ASN A 671 8.74 28.34 -48.84
CA ASN A 671 9.07 29.51 -48.03
C ASN A 671 10.04 30.44 -48.77
N MET A 672 11.04 29.87 -49.44
CA MET A 672 11.97 30.62 -50.26
C MET A 672 11.25 31.34 -51.43
N ALA A 673 10.41 30.63 -52.18
CA ALA A 673 9.64 31.21 -53.28
C ALA A 673 8.70 32.34 -52.80
N SER A 674 8.00 32.13 -51.68
CA SER A 674 7.16 33.14 -51.02
C SER A 674 7.94 34.40 -50.64
N ARG A 675 9.12 34.22 -50.04
CA ARG A 675 10.01 35.32 -49.64
C ARG A 675 10.52 36.10 -50.85
N VAL A 676 10.95 35.43 -51.91
CA VAL A 676 11.45 36.05 -53.14
C VAL A 676 10.39 36.96 -53.78
N LEU A 677 9.13 36.50 -53.89
CA LEU A 677 8.04 37.33 -54.42
C LEU A 677 7.76 38.55 -53.54
N SER A 678 7.65 38.34 -52.23
CA SER A 678 7.36 39.41 -51.27
C SER A 678 8.48 40.46 -51.23
N PHE A 679 9.74 40.01 -51.26
CA PHE A 679 10.92 40.87 -51.27
C PHE A 679 11.01 41.68 -52.56
N PHE A 680 10.73 41.06 -53.71
CA PHE A 680 10.66 41.78 -54.99
C PHE A 680 9.59 42.88 -54.97
N ILE A 681 8.35 42.56 -54.56
CA ILE A 681 7.25 43.53 -54.51
C ILE A 681 7.58 44.70 -53.57
N ARG A 682 8.18 44.41 -52.41
CA ARG A 682 8.65 45.44 -51.48
C ARG A 682 9.64 46.38 -52.16
N HIS A 683 10.70 45.86 -52.75
CA HIS A 683 11.71 46.71 -53.39
C HIS A 683 11.18 47.44 -54.63
N ALA A 684 10.28 46.81 -55.39
CA ALA A 684 9.56 47.43 -56.51
C ALA A 684 8.71 48.64 -56.05
N SER A 685 8.08 48.56 -54.87
CA SER A 685 7.30 49.67 -54.30
C SER A 685 8.14 50.85 -53.82
N LEU A 686 9.44 50.65 -53.56
CA LEU A 686 10.36 51.67 -53.07
C LEU A 686 11.06 52.47 -54.18
N ILE A 687 10.89 52.11 -55.45
CA ILE A 687 11.58 52.74 -56.59
C ILE A 687 11.06 54.16 -56.82
N ARG A 688 11.94 55.16 -56.72
CA ARG A 688 11.61 56.56 -56.98
C ARG A 688 12.84 57.32 -57.51
N PRO A 689 12.73 58.11 -58.61
CA PRO A 689 11.55 58.32 -59.46
C PRO A 689 11.25 57.13 -60.38
N LEU A 690 9.98 56.95 -60.78
CA LEU A 690 9.52 55.87 -61.67
C LEU A 690 8.89 56.47 -62.93
N SER A 691 9.53 56.27 -64.08
CA SER A 691 9.06 56.75 -65.40
C SER A 691 8.09 55.76 -66.07
N GLU A 692 7.41 56.16 -67.15
CA GLU A 692 6.54 55.25 -67.94
C GLU A 692 7.32 54.07 -68.55
N SER A 693 8.54 54.32 -69.05
CA SER A 693 9.44 53.25 -69.51
C SER A 693 9.88 52.35 -68.35
N GLY A 694 10.09 52.92 -67.15
CA GLY A 694 10.35 52.18 -65.91
C GLY A 694 9.19 51.28 -65.48
N LYS A 695 7.93 51.73 -65.61
CA LYS A 695 6.73 50.92 -65.33
C LYS A 695 6.62 49.72 -66.26
N LEU A 696 6.84 49.92 -67.56
CA LEU A 696 6.82 48.82 -68.55
C LEU A 696 7.93 47.80 -68.28
N ARG A 697 9.13 48.26 -67.92
CA ARG A 697 10.26 47.38 -67.54
C ARG A 697 9.92 46.57 -66.28
N LEU A 698 9.40 47.21 -65.24
CA LEU A 698 9.00 46.53 -64.00
C LEU A 698 7.89 45.50 -64.23
N ALA A 699 6.90 45.80 -65.08
CA ALA A 699 5.84 44.86 -65.44
C ALA A 699 6.36 43.62 -66.17
N ARG A 700 7.39 43.80 -67.01
CA ARG A 700 8.10 42.69 -67.68
C ARG A 700 8.90 41.88 -66.66
N ASP A 701 9.67 42.54 -65.79
CA ASP A 701 10.46 41.89 -64.73
C ASP A 701 9.57 41.07 -63.78
N MET A 702 8.36 41.55 -63.47
CA MET A 702 7.36 40.78 -62.70
C MET A 702 6.91 39.51 -63.43
N ALA A 703 6.68 39.58 -64.75
CA ALA A 703 6.29 38.43 -65.56
C ALA A 703 7.43 37.40 -65.66
N GLU A 704 8.65 37.90 -65.83
CA GLU A 704 9.87 37.11 -65.88
C GLU A 704 10.16 36.42 -64.53
N LEU A 705 9.96 37.11 -63.41
CA LEU A 705 10.06 36.54 -62.06
C LEU A 705 8.99 35.48 -61.82
N GLU A 706 7.74 35.77 -62.15
CA GLU A 706 6.62 34.84 -62.00
C GLU A 706 6.90 33.52 -62.75
N LEU A 707 7.35 33.63 -64.01
CA LEU A 707 7.72 32.48 -64.83
C LEU A 707 8.89 31.70 -64.21
N ALA A 708 9.94 32.40 -63.79
CA ALA A 708 11.13 31.79 -63.21
C ALA A 708 10.83 31.00 -61.93
N VAL A 709 10.03 31.58 -61.03
CA VAL A 709 9.61 30.94 -59.78
C VAL A 709 8.68 29.75 -60.09
N SER A 710 7.71 29.92 -60.99
CA SER A 710 6.72 28.88 -61.32
C SER A 710 7.35 27.66 -61.98
N GLN A 711 8.34 27.84 -62.84
CA GLN A 711 8.97 26.75 -63.58
C GLN A 711 10.05 26.03 -62.75
N ASN A 712 10.78 26.77 -61.91
CA ASN A 712 12.04 26.27 -61.35
C ASN A 712 12.05 26.14 -59.82
N LEU A 713 11.17 26.84 -59.09
CA LEU A 713 11.11 26.73 -57.62
C LEU A 713 9.84 26.01 -57.16
N PHE A 714 8.68 26.63 -57.33
CA PHE A 714 7.43 26.15 -56.77
C PHE A 714 6.23 26.61 -57.59
N LYS A 715 5.13 25.83 -57.58
CA LYS A 715 3.89 26.22 -58.24
C LYS A 715 3.33 27.49 -57.59
N VAL A 716 3.33 28.60 -58.33
CA VAL A 716 2.98 29.93 -57.80
C VAL A 716 1.54 30.02 -57.27
N GLU A 717 0.62 29.26 -57.84
CA GLU A 717 -0.79 29.18 -57.40
C GLU A 717 -0.92 28.69 -55.94
N GLN A 718 0.02 27.88 -55.48
CA GLN A 718 0.04 27.31 -54.13
C GLN A 718 0.76 28.21 -53.10
N LEU A 719 1.29 29.37 -53.52
CA LEU A 719 1.97 30.31 -52.61
C LEU A 719 1.00 31.23 -51.85
N GLY A 720 -0.24 31.39 -52.31
CA GLY A 720 -1.26 32.19 -51.63
C GLY A 720 -1.01 33.71 -51.71
N ALA A 721 -0.94 34.38 -50.56
CA ALA A 721 -0.90 35.85 -50.47
C ALA A 721 0.26 36.54 -51.23
N PRO A 722 1.53 36.06 -51.18
CA PRO A 722 2.62 36.64 -51.97
C PRO A 722 2.38 36.65 -53.48
N TYR A 723 1.74 35.60 -54.01
CA TYR A 723 1.41 35.51 -55.43
C TYR A 723 0.25 36.43 -55.81
N ARG A 724 -0.79 36.51 -54.96
CA ARG A 724 -1.88 37.48 -55.12
C ARG A 724 -1.36 38.92 -55.12
N ALA A 725 -0.43 39.24 -54.22
CA ALA A 725 0.25 40.53 -54.18
C ALA A 725 1.01 40.83 -55.48
N LEU A 726 1.75 39.86 -56.05
CA LEU A 726 2.44 40.05 -57.33
C LEU A 726 1.44 40.35 -58.46
N ARG A 727 0.34 39.59 -58.51
CA ARG A 727 -0.71 39.73 -59.53
C ARG A 727 -1.47 41.05 -59.40
N ALA A 728 -1.70 41.53 -58.18
CA ALA A 728 -2.37 42.80 -57.91
C ALA A 728 -1.46 44.02 -58.15
N PHE A 729 -0.16 43.92 -57.84
CA PHE A 729 0.78 45.03 -58.01
C PHE A 729 1.02 45.38 -59.48
N ARG A 730 1.01 44.40 -60.39
CA ARG A 730 1.30 44.58 -61.82
C ARG A 730 0.32 45.51 -62.57
N PRO A 731 -1.00 45.38 -62.44
CA PRO A 731 -1.93 46.37 -62.98
C PRO A 731 -1.95 47.67 -62.15
N LEU A 732 -1.64 47.61 -60.85
CA LEU A 732 -1.67 48.77 -59.98
C LEU A 732 -0.70 49.87 -60.40
N ILE A 733 0.51 49.53 -60.87
CA ILE A 733 1.51 50.53 -61.30
C ILE A 733 1.06 51.39 -62.51
N PHE A 734 0.06 50.94 -63.29
CA PHE A 734 -0.50 51.68 -64.43
C PHE A 734 -1.80 52.43 -64.09
N LEU A 735 -2.41 52.18 -62.93
CA LEU A 735 -3.62 52.90 -62.51
C LEU A 735 -3.32 54.36 -62.19
N GLU A 736 -4.24 55.24 -62.55
CA GLU A 736 -4.20 56.65 -62.14
C GLU A 736 -4.40 56.79 -60.62
N THR A 737 -3.79 57.84 -60.03
CA THR A 737 -3.87 58.11 -58.58
C THR A 737 -5.31 58.35 -58.10
N SER A 738 -6.18 58.90 -58.95
CA SER A 738 -7.61 59.15 -58.69
C SER A 738 -8.42 57.86 -58.52
N GLN A 739 -8.07 56.80 -59.24
CA GLN A 739 -8.79 55.53 -59.27
C GLN A 739 -8.31 54.53 -58.22
N LEU A 740 -7.18 54.82 -57.57
CA LEU A 740 -6.49 53.88 -56.69
C LEU A 740 -7.29 53.58 -55.41
N GLY A 741 -7.91 54.59 -54.80
CA GLY A 741 -8.64 54.44 -53.52
C GLY A 741 -9.89 53.55 -53.56
N ALA A 742 -10.48 53.35 -54.75
CA ALA A 742 -11.66 52.50 -54.95
C ALA A 742 -11.33 51.13 -55.57
N SER A 743 -10.06 50.84 -55.83
CA SER A 743 -9.64 49.64 -56.56
C SER A 743 -9.68 48.39 -55.66
N PRO A 744 -10.27 47.27 -56.12
CA PRO A 744 -10.27 46.02 -55.36
C PRO A 744 -8.86 45.42 -55.21
N LEU A 745 -7.91 45.83 -56.06
CA LEU A 745 -6.52 45.37 -56.03
C LEU A 745 -5.80 45.71 -54.71
N LEU A 746 -6.29 46.69 -53.95
CA LEU A 746 -5.73 47.05 -52.65
C LEU A 746 -5.95 45.97 -51.58
N GLN A 747 -6.95 45.10 -51.74
CA GLN A 747 -7.24 44.03 -50.77
C GLN A 747 -6.23 42.88 -50.83
N ASP A 748 -5.62 42.65 -52.00
CA ASP A 748 -4.67 41.57 -52.24
C ASP A 748 -3.20 42.01 -52.01
N LEU A 749 -2.98 43.25 -51.56
CA LEU A 749 -1.65 43.83 -51.33
C LEU A 749 -1.43 44.20 -49.87
N PRO A 750 -0.23 43.93 -49.31
CA PRO A 750 0.15 44.47 -48.02
C PRO A 750 0.06 46.00 -47.99
N LEU A 751 -0.54 46.56 -46.93
CA LEU A 751 -0.78 48.00 -46.84
C LEU A 751 0.52 48.81 -46.82
N ASN A 752 1.58 48.26 -46.23
CA ASN A 752 2.91 48.87 -46.30
C ASN A 752 3.40 49.01 -47.75
N VAL A 753 3.23 48.01 -48.62
CA VAL A 753 3.61 48.07 -50.05
C VAL A 753 2.82 49.16 -50.78
N ILE A 754 1.52 49.27 -50.50
CA ILE A 754 0.65 50.30 -51.10
C ILE A 754 1.14 51.70 -50.72
N LEU A 755 1.34 51.94 -49.41
CA LEU A 755 1.79 53.24 -48.90
C LEU A 755 3.18 53.62 -49.43
N HIS A 756 4.10 52.65 -49.55
CA HIS A 756 5.42 52.91 -50.12
C HIS A 756 5.35 53.24 -51.62
N HIS A 757 4.50 52.54 -52.38
CA HIS A 757 4.29 52.85 -53.79
C HIS A 757 3.67 54.24 -53.99
N LEU A 758 2.81 54.71 -53.07
CA LEU A 758 2.21 56.04 -53.17
C LEU A 758 3.25 57.18 -53.18
N TYR A 759 4.39 57.04 -52.48
CA TYR A 759 5.48 58.02 -52.56
C TYR A 759 6.05 58.18 -53.97
N THR A 760 6.02 57.13 -54.78
CA THR A 760 6.51 57.17 -56.17
C THR A 760 5.65 58.07 -57.06
N ARG A 761 4.38 58.28 -56.69
CA ARG A 761 3.41 59.15 -57.37
C ARG A 761 3.38 60.58 -56.80
N GLY A 762 4.07 60.83 -55.69
CA GLY A 762 4.10 62.10 -54.99
C GLY A 762 5.20 63.04 -55.47
N THR A 763 5.00 64.35 -55.27
CA THR A 763 5.98 65.42 -55.58
C THR A 763 7.31 65.20 -54.84
N GLU A 764 8.44 65.59 -55.44
CA GLU A 764 9.79 65.41 -54.85
C GLU A 764 9.94 65.97 -53.43
N GLU A 765 9.12 66.95 -53.07
CA GLU A 765 9.06 67.57 -51.74
C GLU A 765 8.57 66.62 -50.63
N LEU A 766 7.73 65.64 -50.98
CA LEU A 766 7.25 64.60 -50.06
C LEU A 766 8.33 63.53 -49.95
N GLN A 767 9.24 63.64 -48.97
CA GLN A 767 10.33 62.69 -48.78
C GLN A 767 9.82 61.35 -48.25
N SER A 768 10.27 60.23 -48.83
CA SER A 768 9.96 58.89 -48.30
C SER A 768 10.69 58.63 -46.98
N PRO A 769 10.25 57.67 -46.15
CA PRO A 769 10.95 57.32 -44.91
C PRO A 769 12.43 56.96 -45.13
N VAL A 770 12.75 56.30 -46.25
CA VAL A 770 14.11 55.97 -46.68
C VAL A 770 14.94 57.23 -46.90
N GLN A 771 14.39 58.20 -47.64
CA GLN A 771 15.05 59.46 -47.97
C GLN A 771 15.22 60.37 -46.74
N ARG A 772 14.19 60.48 -45.90
CA ARG A 772 14.20 61.31 -44.67
C ARG A 772 15.30 60.84 -43.70
N ASN A 773 15.42 59.53 -43.51
CA ASN A 773 16.33 58.93 -42.55
C ASN A 773 17.71 58.57 -43.15
N ARG A 774 17.93 58.86 -44.44
CA ARG A 774 19.18 58.56 -45.17
C ARG A 774 19.62 57.09 -45.06
N LEU A 775 18.65 56.18 -45.06
CA LEU A 775 18.90 54.73 -45.00
C LEU A 775 19.15 54.16 -46.39
N THR A 776 19.92 53.08 -46.48
CA THR A 776 19.97 52.30 -47.72
C THR A 776 18.67 51.50 -47.90
N PRO A 777 18.25 51.16 -49.15
CA PRO A 777 17.09 50.31 -49.38
C PRO A 777 17.17 48.96 -48.63
N LEU A 778 18.38 48.40 -48.48
CA LEU A 778 18.62 47.19 -47.70
C LEU A 778 18.39 47.41 -46.20
N GLN A 779 18.99 48.44 -45.59
CA GLN A 779 18.80 48.76 -44.17
C GLN A 779 17.33 49.01 -43.85
N TYR A 780 16.62 49.68 -44.75
CA TYR A 780 15.19 49.91 -44.59
C TYR A 780 14.37 48.63 -44.74
N SER A 781 14.70 47.74 -45.67
CA SER A 781 14.02 46.44 -45.84
C SER A 781 14.19 45.54 -44.62
N LEU A 782 15.39 45.50 -44.04
CA LEU A 782 15.66 44.78 -42.78
C LEU A 782 14.88 45.39 -41.61
N TRP A 783 14.77 46.72 -41.55
CA TRP A 783 13.92 47.39 -40.57
C TRP A 783 12.45 47.01 -40.75
N LEU A 784 11.92 47.01 -41.98
CA LEU A 784 10.55 46.59 -42.28
C LEU A 784 10.26 45.14 -41.87
N ASP A 785 11.24 44.24 -41.95
CA ASP A 785 11.10 42.85 -41.48
C ASP A 785 11.02 42.75 -39.93
N SER A 786 11.61 43.71 -39.22
CA SER A 786 11.65 43.73 -37.75
C SER A 786 10.46 44.42 -37.09
N GLN A 787 9.62 45.13 -37.85
CA GLN A 787 8.57 46.00 -37.33
C GLN A 787 7.16 45.58 -37.79
N GLY A 788 6.17 45.74 -36.91
CA GLY A 788 4.75 45.57 -37.27
C GLY A 788 4.19 46.73 -38.08
N GLU A 789 3.05 46.51 -38.74
CA GLU A 789 2.40 47.49 -39.64
C GLU A 789 2.11 48.84 -38.98
N ASP A 790 1.78 48.86 -37.68
CA ASP A 790 1.53 50.09 -36.92
C ASP A 790 2.78 50.98 -36.78
N GLN A 791 3.95 50.38 -36.56
CA GLN A 791 5.20 51.12 -36.43
C GLN A 791 5.68 51.63 -37.79
N ILE A 792 5.44 50.84 -38.85
CA ILE A 792 5.67 51.25 -40.24
C ILE A 792 4.80 52.47 -40.55
N TRP A 793 3.51 52.44 -40.18
CA TRP A 793 2.60 53.57 -40.37
C TRP A 793 3.03 54.81 -39.60
N LYS A 794 3.47 54.71 -38.34
CA LYS A 794 4.00 55.86 -37.60
C LYS A 794 5.18 56.52 -38.32
N GLY A 795 6.11 55.72 -38.84
CA GLY A 795 7.23 56.23 -39.63
C GLY A 795 6.80 56.98 -40.87
N ILE A 796 5.79 56.46 -41.58
CA ILE A 796 5.16 57.09 -42.75
C ILE A 796 4.43 58.39 -42.35
N LYS A 797 3.64 58.36 -41.28
CA LYS A 797 2.87 59.50 -40.77
C LYS A 797 3.76 60.70 -40.43
N VAL A 798 4.90 60.46 -39.79
CA VAL A 798 5.87 61.53 -39.50
C VAL A 798 6.31 62.25 -40.78
N THR A 799 6.59 61.52 -41.86
CA THR A 799 6.98 62.15 -43.15
C THR A 799 5.82 62.94 -43.79
N LEU A 800 4.57 62.49 -43.60
CA LEU A 800 3.38 63.19 -44.06
C LEU A 800 3.19 64.49 -43.25
N ASP A 801 3.38 64.45 -41.94
CA ASP A 801 3.30 65.61 -41.05
C ASP A 801 4.37 66.67 -41.40
N ASP A 802 5.60 66.24 -41.70
CA ASP A 802 6.67 67.15 -42.16
C ASP A 802 6.33 67.82 -43.50
N TYR A 803 5.78 67.06 -44.45
CA TYR A 803 5.33 67.60 -45.74
C TYR A 803 4.22 68.62 -45.52
N ALA A 804 3.24 68.30 -44.68
CA ALA A 804 2.14 69.23 -44.37
C ALA A 804 2.63 70.51 -43.70
N ALA A 805 3.61 70.41 -42.79
CA ALA A 805 4.24 71.57 -42.17
C ALA A 805 4.95 72.46 -43.21
N LYS A 806 5.68 71.87 -44.16
CA LYS A 806 6.35 72.60 -45.25
C LYS A 806 5.37 73.28 -46.22
N VAL A 807 4.29 72.62 -46.59
CA VAL A 807 3.24 73.20 -47.46
C VAL A 807 2.54 74.37 -46.76
N ARG A 808 2.17 74.19 -45.48
CA ARG A 808 1.54 75.26 -44.67
C ARG A 808 2.46 76.45 -44.43
N ALA A 809 3.76 76.21 -44.23
CA ALA A 809 4.76 77.28 -44.07
C ALA A 809 4.93 78.14 -45.34
N ARG A 810 4.59 77.61 -46.52
CA ARG A 810 4.60 78.36 -47.79
C ARG A 810 3.30 79.09 -48.11
N GLY A 811 2.23 78.84 -47.34
CA GLY A 811 0.92 79.46 -47.55
C GLY A 811 0.02 78.76 -48.59
N ASP A 812 0.46 77.64 -49.16
CA ASP A 812 -0.31 76.86 -50.14
C ASP A 812 -1.45 76.09 -49.44
N LYS A 813 -2.64 76.07 -50.07
CA LYS A 813 -3.83 75.35 -49.57
C LYS A 813 -4.05 74.00 -50.27
N GLU A 814 -3.34 73.74 -51.36
CA GLU A 814 -3.49 72.52 -52.16
C GLU A 814 -2.38 71.52 -51.81
N PHE A 815 -2.77 70.34 -51.33
CA PHE A 815 -1.86 69.23 -51.11
C PHE A 815 -1.81 68.33 -52.35
N SER A 816 -0.70 67.63 -52.58
CA SER A 816 -0.63 66.58 -53.59
C SER A 816 -1.77 65.56 -53.41
N PRO A 817 -2.43 65.08 -54.48
CA PRO A 817 -3.56 64.12 -54.38
C PRO A 817 -3.19 62.81 -53.69
N VAL A 818 -1.90 62.51 -53.56
CA VAL A 818 -1.36 61.35 -52.82
C VAL A 818 -1.46 61.54 -51.29
N TYR A 819 -1.32 62.77 -50.78
CA TYR A 819 -1.32 63.07 -49.35
C TYR A 819 -2.63 62.68 -48.62
N PRO A 820 -3.83 63.12 -49.07
CA PRO A 820 -5.08 62.73 -48.42
C PRO A 820 -5.37 61.23 -48.55
N LEU A 821 -4.97 60.62 -49.68
CA LEU A 821 -5.14 59.19 -49.93
C LEU A 821 -4.29 58.34 -48.96
N MET A 822 -3.03 58.72 -48.72
CA MET A 822 -2.16 58.05 -47.75
C MET A 822 -2.67 58.18 -46.32
N LEU A 823 -3.20 59.34 -45.93
CA LEU A 823 -3.82 59.53 -44.61
C LEU A 823 -5.06 58.67 -44.42
N GLN A 824 -5.94 58.61 -45.43
CA GLN A 824 -7.12 57.76 -45.41
C GLN A 824 -6.74 56.28 -45.23
N LEU A 825 -5.84 55.77 -46.09
CA LEU A 825 -5.41 54.37 -46.08
C LEU A 825 -4.59 53.98 -44.84
N GLY A 826 -3.81 54.89 -44.26
CA GLY A 826 -3.06 54.59 -43.04
C GLY A 826 -3.88 54.75 -41.75
N SER A 827 -4.89 55.63 -41.74
CA SER A 827 -5.77 55.80 -40.57
C SER A 827 -6.65 54.58 -40.28
N SER A 828 -6.90 53.72 -41.28
CA SER A 828 -7.59 52.44 -41.07
C SER A 828 -6.78 51.46 -40.21
N LEU A 829 -5.44 51.54 -40.18
CA LEU A 829 -4.60 50.70 -39.29
C LEU A 829 -4.81 51.05 -37.81
N THR A 830 -4.90 52.34 -37.50
CA THR A 830 -5.16 52.81 -36.13
C THR A 830 -6.56 52.48 -35.62
N ASN A 831 -7.55 52.38 -36.50
CA ASN A 831 -8.92 51.98 -36.12
C ASN A 831 -9.05 50.47 -35.95
N THR A 832 -8.28 49.67 -36.70
CA THR A 832 -8.32 48.20 -36.60
C THR A 832 -7.58 47.69 -35.36
N SER A 833 -6.48 48.33 -34.96
CA SER A 833 -5.75 48.01 -33.71
C SER A 833 -6.51 48.40 -32.42
N LEU A 834 -7.42 49.38 -32.49
CA LEU A 834 -8.35 49.69 -31.39
C LEU A 834 -9.48 48.66 -31.26
N SER A 835 -9.87 47.99 -32.35
CA SER A 835 -10.92 46.95 -32.33
C SER A 835 -10.44 45.55 -31.89
N LEU A 836 -9.12 45.29 -31.92
CA LEU A 836 -8.50 44.03 -31.48
C LEU A 836 -8.10 44.02 -30.00
N ASN A 837 -8.19 45.17 -29.31
CA ASN A 837 -7.93 45.32 -27.87
C ASN A 837 -9.24 45.49 -27.05
N GLN A 838 -10.39 45.09 -27.60
CA GLN A 838 -11.66 44.94 -26.87
C GLN A 838 -12.08 43.48 -26.78
#